data_AF-A0A521YJF3-F1
#
_entry.id   AF-A0A521YJF3-F1
#
_cell.length_a   1.000
_cell.length_b   1.000
_cell.length_c   1.000
_cell.angle_alpha   90.00
_cell.angle_beta   90.00
_cell.angle_gamma   90.00
#
_symmetry.space_group_name_H-M   'P 1'
#
loop_
_entity.id
_entity.type
_entity.pdbx_description
1 polymer ?
#
loop_
_entity_poly.entity_id
_entity_poly.type
_entity_poly.pdbx_seq_one_letter_code
_entity_poly.pdbx_strand_id
1 'polypeptide(L)'
;MSVETVNGALTVSQAINAGAGTVTLTANGTGSDLTVGSTVNSDSGLITLKAADAVTLNSTVGNSGTSAITVQANYDGVLGSGETGLLDINAALGNSASGAIQLSGNAVSVDAPVNSASFVQVTATTGAMNVNSSITTAAGGGGVVTLNAAGMLELAEAGDISADGAVTMTAGGGIRTAGEITTTADDVTLSSNTTLIGDVAMDTGAGAGNVAFNGTLTATNAGLDDLAITAGTGNVTFGGTVGATRLGNILINSATDVSVNAALTAASLRQVAGTGTTTLNGAVNVNAVVPGATAAGVVLANNNLTVTATGSVATNGKDLFFAADDMSLGGAAGSIDVGSGNATLTTQSAGQPITLGATGGLSLTTTELNTLANASTVSIGTDSTSALLSMPAHAATITVAGPLAPNSAGLNAFKITNAGTAGDSVIFSDTLTSPKPVTVTTEAGNIKFNATGKILANGAATTDRVVNLTATAGAIDGNATNVDDYIAANPALNVNVQADRLNATARDGVGVTNALVTQINDLQATTTNADINVYNVGALDIAGSSGVNAGATTTTPVVNTGGDVTLIATGAITQSAPIVSDALNVITLNSPGANITLANTSNDAASYSLFACLALPGGCPTDTPILSTNGTKFGIGTNTNYAAGTINYRDSNGANLSGIGTVSAFSTFTNGNTTVTANSITASDITLEASGNITLEFGSNLTKINNAGTGSFNLIAGGNITMLDSSGTIGTSASTFNHDLNLTAAGNIALNESVYQATKNLTLTGNASGLTSTGNQILTPTGSGSVTLQGNHVVSTGGDVTIRGVNFSLLGRTPLDPSDPSGQSPNGQELTATETINLLNSGVITVQGGTADATSAGGARMTGSTINIGTSGGSSNPIRMLVQGGTNNNFGYVTSNTSDPLIEARQPDAIVKSTGQMSVYLRSDPAALDTSFGNPYPYSLQLVGGTATVNDNGGQFRFATALAAMRAKNMTMVADGTVLIQGGTTNLNATGSLASSSAIILVETEKRLTTTTPNASVIVRGGTANVSNSLTSISASNATALGQLDPSKLFLNVGGRLVLEGGRHTGPAGSLTSGRIDAGDEIQISVFGAPAPYTYTTSAGTTNTVTGSFLMIGGRNSGFYDSFNIPLGGASYPKEFPITVSMLGDPAGYLRVPDSGLGDGIVQTGLHVFDESLLSYIIFAANEETRAARIRRGAGEGDDVGAAACK
;
A
#
# COMPACT_ATOMS: atom_id res chain seq x y z
N MET A 1 30.12 -45.63 90.58
CA MET A 1 30.03 -44.86 91.84
C MET A 1 28.56 -44.64 92.14
N SER A 2 28.09 -45.01 93.34
CA SER A 2 26.70 -44.78 93.77
C SER A 2 26.73 -44.02 95.10
N VAL A 3 26.05 -42.88 95.18
CA VAL A 3 25.88 -42.09 96.39
C VAL A 3 24.40 -41.78 96.56
N GLU A 4 23.86 -42.15 97.71
CA GLU A 4 22.46 -41.97 98.05
C GLU A 4 22.37 -41.42 99.47
N THR A 5 21.75 -40.26 99.65
CA THR A 5 21.43 -39.74 101.00
C THR A 5 20.16 -40.41 101.51
N VAL A 6 20.00 -40.57 102.82
CA VAL A 6 18.72 -41.03 103.42
C VAL A 6 17.79 -39.82 103.64
N ASN A 7 18.36 -38.68 104.04
CA ASN A 7 17.69 -37.39 104.17
C ASN A 7 18.76 -36.28 104.00
N GLY A 8 18.55 -35.33 103.09
CA GLY A 8 19.39 -34.15 102.92
C GLY A 8 19.99 -33.99 101.52
N ALA A 9 20.37 -32.74 101.22
CA ALA A 9 20.94 -32.32 99.94
C ALA A 9 22.30 -32.96 99.63
N LEU A 10 22.61 -33.08 98.34
CA LEU A 10 23.86 -33.63 97.82
C LEU A 10 24.55 -32.60 96.90
N THR A 11 25.82 -32.29 97.19
CA THR A 11 26.62 -31.36 96.36
C THR A 11 27.86 -32.06 95.83
N VAL A 12 28.08 -31.98 94.51
CA VAL A 12 29.32 -32.43 93.86
C VAL A 12 30.28 -31.25 93.79
N SER A 13 31.28 -31.23 94.68
CA SER A 13 32.27 -30.14 94.77
C SER A 13 33.63 -30.46 94.13
N GLN A 14 33.81 -31.68 93.60
CA GLN A 14 34.99 -32.13 92.88
C GLN A 14 34.57 -33.02 91.71
N ALA A 15 35.43 -33.11 90.69
CA ALA A 15 35.12 -33.88 89.48
C ALA A 15 34.95 -35.38 89.77
N ILE A 16 33.93 -35.98 89.17
CA ILE A 16 33.68 -37.43 89.17
C ILE A 16 33.93 -37.95 87.76
N ASN A 17 34.87 -38.89 87.60
CA ASN A 17 35.06 -39.62 86.35
C ASN A 17 35.09 -41.12 86.64
N ALA A 18 34.08 -41.85 86.14
CA ALA A 18 33.92 -43.28 86.40
C ALA A 18 34.54 -44.20 85.33
N GLY A 19 35.20 -43.65 84.30
CA GLY A 19 35.63 -44.44 83.14
C GLY A 19 34.43 -45.18 82.53
N ALA A 20 34.54 -46.48 82.26
CA ALA A 20 33.42 -47.29 81.77
C ALA A 20 32.30 -47.58 82.80
N GLY A 21 32.46 -47.18 84.07
CA GLY A 21 31.51 -47.47 85.16
C GLY A 21 30.32 -46.51 85.23
N THR A 22 29.25 -46.92 85.92
CA THR A 22 28.05 -46.08 86.13
C THR A 22 28.27 -45.02 87.22
N VAL A 23 27.57 -43.90 87.12
CA VAL A 23 27.47 -42.88 88.17
C VAL A 23 26.00 -42.73 88.58
N THR A 24 25.68 -42.96 89.84
CA THR A 24 24.33 -42.76 90.39
C THR A 24 24.41 -41.85 91.60
N LEU A 25 23.80 -40.68 91.54
CA LEU A 25 23.72 -39.71 92.63
C LEU A 25 22.26 -39.48 92.96
N THR A 26 21.87 -39.66 94.22
CA THR A 26 20.48 -39.52 94.66
C THR A 26 20.41 -38.75 95.98
N ALA A 27 19.76 -37.59 95.96
CA ALA A 27 19.41 -36.83 97.15
C ALA A 27 17.98 -37.19 97.57
N ASN A 28 17.82 -37.99 98.63
CA ASN A 28 16.50 -38.37 99.16
C ASN A 28 16.09 -37.50 100.35
N GLY A 29 14.77 -37.42 100.58
CA GLY A 29 14.15 -36.72 101.69
C GLY A 29 13.51 -35.40 101.26
N THR A 30 12.40 -35.02 101.87
CA THR A 30 11.65 -33.77 101.55
C THR A 30 12.58 -32.55 101.54
N GLY A 31 12.56 -31.77 100.46
CA GLY A 31 13.38 -30.57 100.26
C GLY A 31 14.85 -30.84 99.96
N SER A 32 15.22 -32.06 99.55
CA SER A 32 16.62 -32.41 99.29
C SER A 32 17.00 -32.16 97.83
N ASP A 33 17.91 -31.20 97.64
CA ASP A 33 18.45 -30.82 96.33
C ASP A 33 19.70 -31.60 95.93
N LEU A 34 19.95 -31.72 94.63
CA LEU A 34 21.23 -32.16 94.06
C LEU A 34 21.87 -31.04 93.26
N THR A 35 23.03 -30.56 93.71
CA THR A 35 23.80 -29.52 93.00
C THR A 35 25.10 -30.09 92.44
N VAL A 36 25.28 -30.04 91.13
CA VAL A 36 26.52 -30.42 90.45
C VAL A 36 27.39 -29.19 90.23
N GLY A 37 28.35 -28.96 91.13
CA GLY A 37 29.30 -27.83 91.08
C GLY A 37 30.65 -28.16 90.41
N SER A 38 30.84 -29.40 89.93
CA SER A 38 32.04 -29.86 89.24
C SER A 38 31.69 -31.00 88.28
N THR A 39 32.56 -31.25 87.28
CA THR A 39 32.27 -32.17 86.18
C THR A 39 31.89 -33.58 86.65
N VAL A 40 30.82 -34.15 86.09
CA VAL A 40 30.42 -35.56 86.31
C VAL A 40 30.47 -36.31 84.99
N ASN A 41 31.23 -37.40 84.92
CA ASN A 41 31.49 -38.08 83.66
C ASN A 41 31.59 -39.60 83.78
N SER A 42 31.28 -40.27 82.68
CA SER A 42 31.49 -41.69 82.43
C SER A 42 31.72 -41.88 80.93
N ASP A 43 32.66 -42.75 80.55
CA ASP A 43 33.01 -43.04 79.16
C ASP A 43 31.94 -43.90 78.45
N SER A 44 31.21 -44.74 79.18
CA SER A 44 30.16 -45.61 78.59
C SER A 44 29.07 -46.05 79.57
N GLY A 45 29.23 -45.79 80.87
CA GLY A 45 28.29 -46.20 81.90
C GLY A 45 27.20 -45.16 82.13
N LEU A 46 26.00 -45.61 82.50
CA LEU A 46 24.87 -44.73 82.80
C LEU A 46 25.22 -43.67 83.86
N ILE A 47 24.88 -42.41 83.59
CA ILE A 47 24.88 -41.32 84.57
C ILE A 47 23.44 -41.08 85.00
N THR A 48 23.15 -41.22 86.29
CA THR A 48 21.82 -41.02 86.87
C THR A 48 21.93 -40.02 88.02
N LEU A 49 21.23 -38.90 87.90
CA LEU A 49 21.23 -37.80 88.86
C LEU A 49 19.79 -37.55 89.30
N LYS A 50 19.49 -37.73 90.60
CA LYS A 50 18.13 -37.61 91.12
C LYS A 50 18.07 -36.82 92.41
N ALA A 51 17.00 -36.06 92.59
CA ALA A 51 16.68 -35.36 93.82
C ALA A 51 15.19 -35.44 94.13
N ALA A 52 14.83 -35.40 95.41
CA ALA A 52 13.45 -35.30 95.87
C ALA A 52 12.87 -33.88 95.67
N ASP A 53 13.71 -32.83 95.65
CA ASP A 53 13.28 -31.47 95.27
C ASP A 53 13.92 -31.03 93.94
N ALA A 54 15.01 -30.24 93.96
CA ALA A 54 15.60 -29.68 92.76
C ALA A 54 16.90 -30.39 92.32
N VAL A 55 17.20 -30.34 91.03
CA VAL A 55 18.53 -30.69 90.50
C VAL A 55 19.09 -29.49 89.74
N THR A 56 20.28 -29.03 90.11
CA THR A 56 20.97 -27.91 89.45
C THR A 56 22.33 -28.34 88.91
N LEU A 57 22.55 -28.21 87.60
CA LEU A 57 23.81 -28.56 86.94
C LEU A 57 24.61 -27.29 86.60
N ASN A 58 25.52 -26.90 87.50
CA ASN A 58 26.39 -25.72 87.32
C ASN A 58 27.74 -26.07 86.68
N SER A 59 27.98 -27.34 86.34
CA SER A 59 29.18 -27.81 85.66
C SER A 59 28.83 -28.95 84.70
N THR A 60 29.71 -29.19 83.72
CA THR A 60 29.45 -30.12 82.62
C THR A 60 29.18 -31.55 83.11
N VAL A 61 28.14 -32.18 82.58
CA VAL A 61 27.83 -33.59 82.85
C VAL A 61 27.90 -34.38 81.54
N GLY A 62 28.65 -35.47 81.50
CA GLY A 62 28.75 -36.34 80.32
C GLY A 62 29.56 -35.76 79.15
N ASN A 63 30.64 -35.02 79.43
CA ASN A 63 31.47 -34.35 78.41
C ASN A 63 32.33 -35.29 77.54
N SER A 64 32.45 -36.58 77.89
CA SER A 64 33.13 -37.56 77.03
C SER A 64 32.42 -38.90 77.03
N GLY A 65 32.66 -39.69 76.00
CA GLY A 65 32.14 -41.05 75.89
C GLY A 65 30.67 -41.14 75.50
N THR A 66 30.14 -42.36 75.54
CA THR A 66 28.83 -42.76 74.98
C THR A 66 27.74 -42.95 76.03
N SER A 67 27.93 -42.38 77.21
CA SER A 67 27.05 -42.61 78.35
C SER A 67 25.65 -42.05 78.11
N ALA A 68 24.63 -42.84 78.47
CA ALA A 68 23.28 -42.31 78.64
C ALA A 68 23.21 -41.49 79.93
N ILE A 69 22.34 -40.49 79.96
CA ILE A 69 22.20 -39.55 81.07
C ILE A 69 20.72 -39.47 81.46
N THR A 70 20.42 -39.69 82.74
CA THR A 70 19.08 -39.50 83.30
C THR A 70 19.17 -38.50 84.44
N VAL A 71 18.43 -37.40 84.34
CA VAL A 71 18.35 -36.37 85.38
C VAL A 71 16.89 -36.18 85.78
N GLN A 72 16.60 -36.31 87.08
CA GLN A 72 15.24 -36.24 87.59
C GLN A 72 15.17 -35.42 88.87
N ALA A 73 14.55 -34.23 88.79
CA ALA A 73 14.06 -33.47 89.93
C ALA A 73 12.67 -33.99 90.35
N ASN A 74 12.32 -33.84 91.62
CA ASN A 74 11.11 -34.42 92.23
C ASN A 74 10.86 -35.89 91.80
N TYR A 75 11.86 -36.74 92.02
CA TYR A 75 11.76 -38.13 91.57
C TYR A 75 10.77 -38.96 92.41
N ASP A 76 10.47 -38.55 93.64
CA ASP A 76 9.51 -39.21 94.53
C ASP A 76 8.05 -38.83 94.21
N GLY A 77 7.85 -37.79 93.39
CA GLY A 77 6.57 -37.41 92.81
C GLY A 77 5.66 -36.62 93.77
N VAL A 78 6.19 -36.14 94.90
CA VAL A 78 5.42 -35.39 95.90
C VAL A 78 6.01 -33.99 96.01
N LEU A 79 5.24 -32.96 95.64
CA LEU A 79 5.66 -31.57 95.81
C LEU A 79 5.12 -31.01 97.15
N GLY A 80 5.98 -30.95 98.16
CA GLY A 80 5.71 -30.41 99.49
C GLY A 80 5.77 -28.88 99.59
N SER A 81 5.48 -28.33 100.77
CA SER A 81 5.58 -26.89 101.00
C SER A 81 7.05 -26.42 101.01
N GLY A 82 7.43 -25.58 100.06
CA GLY A 82 8.79 -25.04 99.94
C GLY A 82 9.65 -25.75 98.90
N GLU A 83 9.17 -26.87 98.34
CA GLU A 83 9.82 -27.55 97.23
C GLU A 83 9.45 -26.89 95.90
N THR A 84 10.39 -26.91 94.95
CA THR A 84 10.24 -26.33 93.61
C THR A 84 10.13 -27.40 92.53
N GLY A 85 10.74 -28.56 92.74
CA GLY A 85 10.85 -29.60 91.73
C GLY A 85 11.56 -29.14 90.46
N LEU A 86 12.41 -28.11 90.55
CA LEU A 86 13.08 -27.49 89.41
C LEU A 86 14.27 -28.36 88.95
N LEU A 87 14.31 -28.63 87.66
CA LEU A 87 15.52 -29.11 86.98
C LEU A 87 16.16 -27.94 86.24
N ASP A 88 17.37 -27.55 86.64
CA ASP A 88 18.09 -26.40 86.10
C ASP A 88 19.43 -26.82 85.48
N ILE A 89 19.61 -26.59 84.18
CA ILE A 89 20.79 -26.99 83.40
C ILE A 89 21.59 -25.74 83.01
N ASN A 90 22.48 -25.28 83.90
CA ASN A 90 23.31 -24.08 83.71
C ASN A 90 24.66 -24.36 83.02
N ALA A 91 25.00 -25.62 82.75
CA ALA A 91 26.23 -26.02 82.07
C ALA A 91 25.96 -27.17 81.10
N ALA A 92 26.84 -27.33 80.11
CA ALA A 92 26.65 -28.28 79.02
C ALA A 92 26.37 -29.71 79.51
N LEU A 93 25.38 -30.36 78.89
CA LEU A 93 24.93 -31.69 79.24
C LEU A 93 25.08 -32.62 78.03
N GLY A 94 25.88 -33.67 78.20
CA GLY A 94 26.23 -34.62 77.16
C GLY A 94 27.22 -34.06 76.13
N ASN A 95 27.49 -34.88 75.12
CA ASN A 95 28.37 -34.62 73.99
C ASN A 95 27.83 -35.34 72.74
N SER A 96 28.43 -35.10 71.57
CA SER A 96 27.97 -35.68 70.29
C SER A 96 28.03 -37.22 70.20
N ALA A 97 28.64 -37.91 71.16
CA ALA A 97 28.65 -39.37 71.26
C ALA A 97 27.77 -39.90 72.40
N SER A 98 27.23 -39.03 73.28
CA SER A 98 26.43 -39.45 74.44
C SER A 98 25.22 -40.28 74.04
N GLY A 99 24.84 -41.25 74.87
CA GLY A 99 23.63 -42.02 74.69
C GLY A 99 22.37 -41.19 74.94
N ALA A 100 21.24 -41.87 75.17
CA ALA A 100 19.97 -41.21 75.45
C ALA A 100 20.05 -40.25 76.65
N ILE A 101 19.47 -39.05 76.50
CA ILE A 101 19.35 -38.05 77.56
C ILE A 101 17.88 -37.91 77.95
N GLN A 102 17.56 -38.20 79.20
CA GLN A 102 16.22 -38.10 79.77
C GLN A 102 16.22 -37.13 80.93
N LEU A 103 15.46 -36.04 80.79
CA LEU A 103 15.35 -34.95 81.75
C LEU A 103 13.92 -34.86 82.25
N SER A 104 13.72 -34.82 83.56
CA SER A 104 12.40 -34.67 84.15
C SER A 104 12.45 -33.80 85.41
N GLY A 105 11.43 -32.94 85.55
CA GLY A 105 11.18 -32.16 86.75
C GLY A 105 9.75 -31.62 86.75
N ASN A 106 9.32 -30.93 87.79
CA ASN A 106 8.07 -30.17 87.76
C ASN A 106 8.18 -29.02 86.77
N ALA A 107 9.26 -28.25 86.88
CA ALA A 107 9.67 -27.25 85.90
C ALA A 107 11.09 -27.58 85.42
N VAL A 108 11.42 -27.18 84.19
CA VAL A 108 12.74 -27.44 83.59
C VAL A 108 13.29 -26.16 82.96
N SER A 109 14.54 -25.82 83.25
CA SER A 109 15.30 -24.76 82.58
C SER A 109 16.53 -25.37 81.89
N VAL A 110 16.67 -25.11 80.60
CA VAL A 110 17.83 -25.51 79.79
C VAL A 110 18.58 -24.25 79.38
N ASP A 111 19.51 -23.81 80.22
CA ASP A 111 20.30 -22.59 80.04
C ASP A 111 21.67 -22.83 79.40
N ALA A 112 22.01 -24.09 79.14
CA ALA A 112 23.23 -24.50 78.46
C ALA A 112 22.99 -25.67 77.48
N PRO A 113 23.91 -25.90 76.52
CA PRO A 113 23.68 -26.85 75.44
C PRO A 113 23.48 -28.30 75.92
N VAL A 114 22.49 -28.99 75.35
CA VAL A 114 22.24 -30.43 75.55
C VAL A 114 22.61 -31.17 74.27
N ASN A 115 23.55 -32.11 74.34
CA ASN A 115 24.07 -32.86 73.19
C ASN A 115 23.93 -34.38 73.39
N SER A 116 23.34 -35.08 72.43
CA SER A 116 23.24 -36.55 72.41
C SER A 116 23.59 -37.13 71.04
N ALA A 117 23.95 -38.40 70.94
CA ALA A 117 23.99 -39.18 69.70
C ALA A 117 22.73 -40.01 69.47
N SER A 118 21.84 -40.05 70.47
CA SER A 118 20.57 -40.78 70.46
C SER A 118 19.44 -39.78 70.67
N PHE A 119 18.43 -40.10 71.49
CA PHE A 119 17.32 -39.20 71.75
C PHE A 119 17.56 -38.26 72.94
N VAL A 120 16.93 -37.09 72.89
CA VAL A 120 16.77 -36.16 74.00
C VAL A 120 15.28 -36.07 74.35
N GLN A 121 14.92 -36.48 75.56
CA GLN A 121 13.56 -36.33 76.08
C GLN A 121 13.58 -35.41 77.29
N VAL A 122 12.77 -34.36 77.25
CA VAL A 122 12.59 -33.42 78.35
C VAL A 122 11.13 -33.42 78.77
N THR A 123 10.86 -33.62 80.06
CA THR A 123 9.50 -33.63 80.61
C THR A 123 9.39 -32.64 81.77
N ALA A 124 8.52 -31.64 81.64
CA ALA A 124 8.08 -30.78 82.75
C ALA A 124 6.68 -31.23 83.18
N THR A 125 6.56 -31.84 84.35
CA THR A 125 5.35 -32.59 84.75
C THR A 125 4.19 -31.70 85.21
N THR A 126 4.45 -30.49 85.69
CA THR A 126 3.41 -29.57 86.18
C THR A 126 3.62 -28.10 85.82
N GLY A 127 4.88 -27.68 85.69
CA GLY A 127 5.31 -26.29 85.49
C GLY A 127 5.80 -26.01 84.06
N ALA A 128 6.50 -24.88 83.91
CA ALA A 128 7.04 -24.44 82.63
C ALA A 128 8.33 -25.18 82.26
N MET A 129 8.59 -25.26 80.95
CA MET A 129 9.86 -25.66 80.36
C MET A 129 10.43 -24.46 79.59
N ASN A 130 11.60 -23.98 79.99
CA ASN A 130 12.32 -22.92 79.28
C ASN A 130 13.55 -23.53 78.62
N VAL A 131 13.68 -23.37 77.31
CA VAL A 131 14.83 -23.79 76.52
C VAL A 131 15.53 -22.53 76.03
N ASN A 132 16.58 -22.13 76.75
CA ASN A 132 17.35 -20.92 76.51
C ASN A 132 18.68 -21.21 75.79
N SER A 133 18.97 -22.48 75.50
CA SER A 133 20.16 -22.93 74.80
C SER A 133 19.87 -24.15 73.94
N SER A 134 20.78 -24.46 73.02
CA SER A 134 20.55 -25.43 71.96
C SER A 134 20.39 -26.87 72.46
N ILE A 135 19.48 -27.61 71.83
CA ILE A 135 19.39 -29.07 71.94
C ILE A 135 19.87 -29.69 70.62
N THR A 136 20.90 -30.54 70.67
CA THR A 136 21.48 -31.17 69.49
C THR A 136 21.51 -32.68 69.63
N THR A 137 21.05 -33.41 68.60
CA THR A 137 21.36 -34.82 68.42
C THR A 137 22.30 -35.01 67.24
N ALA A 138 23.32 -35.86 67.38
CA ALA A 138 24.36 -36.04 66.37
C ALA A 138 23.83 -36.66 65.08
N ALA A 139 24.38 -36.19 63.96
CA ALA A 139 24.05 -36.68 62.63
C ALA A 139 24.37 -38.17 62.44
N GLY A 140 23.47 -38.92 61.79
CA GLY A 140 23.56 -40.36 61.52
C GLY A 140 23.15 -41.28 62.69
N GLY A 141 22.57 -40.72 63.76
CA GLY A 141 22.13 -41.44 64.96
C GLY A 141 20.62 -41.71 65.05
N GLY A 142 19.79 -41.10 64.20
CA GLY A 142 18.32 -41.14 64.26
C GLY A 142 17.75 -40.49 65.52
N GLY A 143 18.43 -39.46 66.04
CA GLY A 143 18.16 -38.88 67.35
C GLY A 143 16.88 -38.07 67.43
N VAL A 144 15.86 -38.59 68.11
CA VAL A 144 14.57 -37.89 68.32
C VAL A 144 14.68 -36.88 69.45
N VAL A 145 14.06 -35.71 69.29
CA VAL A 145 13.87 -34.73 70.37
C VAL A 145 12.39 -34.67 70.76
N THR A 146 12.09 -34.91 72.04
CA THR A 146 10.73 -34.84 72.57
C THR A 146 10.68 -33.89 73.75
N LEU A 147 9.92 -32.80 73.62
CA LEU A 147 9.66 -31.84 74.68
C LEU A 147 8.20 -31.95 75.10
N ASN A 148 7.97 -32.33 76.36
CA ASN A 148 6.64 -32.49 76.92
C ASN A 148 6.49 -31.65 78.19
N ALA A 149 5.77 -30.53 78.11
CA ALA A 149 5.49 -29.65 79.23
C ALA A 149 4.00 -29.70 79.60
N ALA A 150 3.67 -29.91 80.86
CA ALA A 150 2.30 -29.70 81.34
C ALA A 150 1.95 -28.20 81.36
N GLY A 151 2.92 -27.34 81.68
CA GLY A 151 2.80 -25.88 81.61
C GLY A 151 3.18 -25.31 80.24
N MET A 152 3.68 -24.07 80.23
CA MET A 152 4.18 -23.39 79.04
C MET A 152 5.53 -23.98 78.61
N LEU A 153 5.74 -24.15 77.31
CA LEU A 153 7.06 -24.42 76.72
C LEU A 153 7.53 -23.14 76.02
N GLU A 154 8.68 -22.60 76.41
CA GLU A 154 9.29 -21.42 75.78
C GLU A 154 10.67 -21.79 75.22
N LEU A 155 10.86 -21.64 73.90
CA LEU A 155 12.15 -21.69 73.23
C LEU A 155 12.59 -20.24 72.97
N ALA A 156 13.67 -19.81 73.62
CA ALA A 156 14.26 -18.50 73.35
C ALA A 156 14.97 -18.49 71.98
N GLU A 157 15.45 -17.32 71.55
CA GLU A 157 16.21 -17.15 70.29
C GLU A 157 17.47 -18.04 70.23
N ALA A 158 18.08 -18.37 71.36
CA ALA A 158 19.21 -19.30 71.42
C ALA A 158 18.79 -20.76 71.67
N GLY A 159 17.49 -21.02 71.79
CA GLY A 159 16.88 -22.31 72.11
C GLY A 159 16.69 -23.23 70.91
N ASP A 160 17.61 -23.19 69.95
CA ASP A 160 17.52 -23.93 68.70
C ASP A 160 17.58 -25.46 68.91
N ILE A 161 16.89 -26.20 68.05
CA ILE A 161 16.90 -27.65 68.01
C ILE A 161 17.54 -28.11 66.70
N SER A 162 18.65 -28.85 66.79
CA SER A 162 19.24 -29.57 65.65
C SER A 162 19.14 -31.07 65.91
N ALA A 163 18.18 -31.73 65.27
CA ALA A 163 17.91 -33.14 65.46
C ALA A 163 18.29 -33.97 64.21
N ASP A 164 18.67 -35.22 64.41
CA ASP A 164 18.86 -36.22 63.32
C ASP A 164 17.64 -37.16 63.22
N GLY A 165 16.57 -36.81 63.95
CA GLY A 165 15.33 -37.54 64.06
C GLY A 165 14.19 -36.57 64.33
N ALA A 166 12.98 -37.11 64.51
CA ALA A 166 11.78 -36.30 64.67
C ALA A 166 11.84 -35.36 65.89
N VAL A 167 11.24 -34.18 65.76
CA VAL A 167 11.06 -33.21 66.85
C VAL A 167 9.58 -33.14 67.19
N THR A 168 9.21 -33.47 68.43
CA THR A 168 7.83 -33.39 68.91
C THR A 168 7.73 -32.50 70.14
N MET A 169 6.85 -31.50 70.08
CA MET A 169 6.59 -30.59 71.18
C MET A 169 5.12 -30.64 71.60
N THR A 170 4.89 -30.83 72.89
CA THR A 170 3.56 -30.78 73.50
C THR A 170 3.64 -29.92 74.76
N ALA A 171 2.76 -28.92 74.85
CA ALA A 171 2.70 -28.00 75.99
C ALA A 171 1.26 -27.73 76.42
N GLY A 172 0.86 -28.12 77.62
CA GLY A 172 -0.51 -27.88 78.11
C GLY A 172 -0.85 -26.40 78.28
N GLY A 173 0.16 -25.56 78.57
CA GLY A 173 0.05 -24.10 78.63
C GLY A 173 0.33 -23.37 77.31
N GLY A 174 0.61 -24.10 76.22
CA GLY A 174 1.02 -23.55 74.93
C GLY A 174 2.53 -23.49 74.72
N ILE A 175 2.94 -23.40 73.45
CA ILE A 175 4.32 -23.30 72.98
C ILE A 175 4.59 -21.84 72.61
N ARG A 176 5.73 -21.30 73.02
CA ARG A 176 6.26 -20.00 72.59
C ARG A 176 7.64 -20.24 72.01
N THR A 177 7.94 -19.73 70.82
CA THR A 177 9.25 -19.99 70.20
C THR A 177 9.77 -18.80 69.40
N ALA A 178 11.05 -18.52 69.57
CA ALA A 178 11.91 -17.80 68.62
C ALA A 178 13.13 -18.68 68.22
N GLY A 179 13.14 -19.95 68.64
CA GLY A 179 14.20 -20.89 68.33
C GLY A 179 13.94 -21.63 67.02
N GLU A 180 15.02 -21.91 66.31
CA GLU A 180 15.01 -22.59 65.02
C GLU A 180 15.03 -24.10 65.16
N ILE A 181 14.44 -24.79 64.19
CA ILE A 181 14.38 -26.25 64.19
C ILE A 181 14.96 -26.77 62.89
N THR A 182 16.00 -27.59 63.00
CA THR A 182 16.60 -28.31 61.87
C THR A 182 16.52 -29.82 62.13
N THR A 183 16.00 -30.59 61.18
CA THR A 183 16.02 -32.06 61.17
C THR A 183 16.69 -32.62 59.90
N THR A 184 16.88 -33.93 59.82
CA THR A 184 17.52 -34.63 58.69
C THR A 184 16.54 -35.50 57.90
N ALA A 185 15.49 -34.89 57.36
CA ALA A 185 14.33 -35.50 56.70
C ALA A 185 13.29 -36.12 57.64
N ASP A 186 13.24 -35.63 58.87
CA ASP A 186 12.34 -36.12 59.91
C ASP A 186 11.29 -35.08 60.30
N ASP A 187 10.17 -35.56 60.83
CA ASP A 187 9.01 -34.72 61.15
C ASP A 187 9.28 -33.72 62.28
N VAL A 188 8.75 -32.51 62.13
CA VAL A 188 8.62 -31.49 63.17
C VAL A 188 7.14 -31.31 63.49
N THR A 189 6.72 -31.68 64.70
CA THR A 189 5.32 -31.62 65.14
C THR A 189 5.14 -30.76 66.38
N LEU A 190 4.37 -29.68 66.24
CA LEU A 190 3.91 -28.82 67.33
C LEU A 190 2.45 -29.17 67.65
N SER A 191 2.27 -29.94 68.72
CA SER A 191 0.96 -30.53 69.07
C SER A 191 0.00 -29.55 69.75
N SER A 192 0.53 -28.47 70.34
CA SER A 192 -0.24 -27.47 71.10
C SER A 192 -0.30 -26.12 70.37
N ASN A 193 -1.15 -25.21 70.87
CA ASN A 193 -1.17 -23.82 70.40
C ASN A 193 0.23 -23.20 70.51
N THR A 194 0.66 -22.54 69.44
CA THR A 194 2.01 -22.00 69.26
C THR A 194 1.96 -20.48 69.05
N THR A 195 2.82 -19.76 69.76
CA THR A 195 3.04 -18.32 69.61
C THR A 195 4.47 -18.06 69.16
N LEU A 196 4.65 -17.41 68.02
CA LEU A 196 5.96 -16.89 67.62
C LEU A 196 6.28 -15.67 68.48
N ILE A 197 7.45 -15.67 69.11
CA ILE A 197 7.98 -14.54 69.92
C ILE A 197 9.18 -13.87 69.22
N GLY A 198 9.45 -14.28 67.98
CA GLY A 198 10.45 -13.78 67.04
C GLY A 198 10.29 -14.53 65.71
N ASP A 199 11.18 -14.26 64.76
CA ASP A 199 11.22 -14.99 63.48
C ASP A 199 11.57 -16.46 63.71
N VAL A 200 10.97 -17.37 62.92
CA VAL A 200 11.23 -18.81 63.02
C VAL A 200 11.39 -19.47 61.66
N ALA A 201 12.45 -20.24 61.51
CA ALA A 201 12.78 -21.17 60.45
C ALA A 201 12.68 -22.63 60.92
N MET A 202 11.97 -23.43 60.15
CA MET A 202 11.91 -24.89 60.30
C MET A 202 12.44 -25.56 59.03
N ASP A 203 13.56 -26.26 59.14
CA ASP A 203 14.22 -26.95 58.03
C ASP A 203 14.32 -28.44 58.29
N THR A 204 13.55 -29.24 57.55
CA THR A 204 13.63 -30.70 57.61
C THR A 204 14.61 -31.28 56.59
N GLY A 205 15.36 -30.46 55.88
CA GLY A 205 16.24 -30.87 54.80
C GLY A 205 15.50 -31.25 53.51
N ALA A 206 16.19 -31.97 52.62
CA ALA A 206 15.68 -32.25 51.27
C ALA A 206 14.76 -33.48 51.16
N GLY A 207 14.58 -34.25 52.24
CA GLY A 207 13.81 -35.50 52.26
C GLY A 207 12.35 -35.32 52.68
N ALA A 208 11.71 -36.39 53.18
CA ALA A 208 10.26 -36.46 53.40
C ALA A 208 9.79 -36.00 54.80
N GLY A 209 10.49 -35.05 55.44
CA GLY A 209 10.13 -34.56 56.77
C GLY A 209 8.94 -33.60 56.73
N ASN A 210 7.89 -33.89 57.49
CA ASN A 210 6.71 -33.05 57.56
C ASN A 210 6.86 -31.96 58.62
N VAL A 211 6.20 -30.81 58.42
CA VAL A 211 6.05 -29.75 59.43
C VAL A 211 4.57 -29.56 59.75
N ALA A 212 4.19 -29.81 61.00
CA ALA A 212 2.79 -29.78 61.42
C ALA A 212 2.56 -28.88 62.65
N PHE A 213 1.68 -27.89 62.48
CA PHE A 213 1.10 -27.10 63.56
C PHE A 213 -0.33 -27.59 63.82
N ASN A 214 -0.54 -28.39 64.87
CA ASN A 214 -1.84 -29.00 65.13
C ASN A 214 -2.82 -28.02 65.83
N GLY A 215 -2.31 -27.05 66.59
CA GLY A 215 -3.09 -26.01 67.28
C GLY A 215 -3.17 -24.69 66.50
N THR A 216 -3.56 -23.62 67.20
CA THR A 216 -3.49 -22.25 66.64
C THR A 216 -2.04 -21.79 66.55
N LEU A 217 -1.68 -21.07 65.49
CA LEU A 217 -0.39 -20.40 65.33
C LEU A 217 -0.59 -18.88 65.34
N THR A 218 0.14 -18.12 66.15
CA THR A 218 -0.05 -16.66 66.27
C THR A 218 1.27 -15.93 66.47
N ALA A 219 1.35 -14.65 66.06
CA ALA A 219 2.47 -13.78 66.39
C ALA A 219 2.31 -13.15 67.78
N THR A 220 3.42 -12.65 68.33
CA THR A 220 3.44 -11.69 69.43
C THR A 220 3.39 -10.26 68.87
N ASN A 221 4.14 -10.01 67.80
CA ASN A 221 4.27 -8.72 67.15
C ASN A 221 3.54 -8.73 65.80
N ALA A 222 2.38 -8.08 65.75
CA ALA A 222 1.49 -8.12 64.58
C ALA A 222 2.20 -7.70 63.28
N GLY A 223 2.30 -8.63 62.34
CA GLY A 223 2.89 -8.41 61.01
C GLY A 223 4.42 -8.40 60.97
N LEU A 224 5.10 -8.76 62.06
CA LEU A 224 6.57 -8.72 62.15
C LEU A 224 7.23 -10.09 62.34
N ASP A 225 6.60 -11.03 63.05
CA ASP A 225 7.21 -12.34 63.33
C ASP A 225 7.05 -13.27 62.11
N ASP A 226 8.14 -13.45 61.35
CA ASP A 226 8.18 -14.22 60.10
C ASP A 226 8.26 -15.74 60.36
N LEU A 227 7.74 -16.53 59.41
CA LEU A 227 7.82 -17.99 59.42
C LEU A 227 8.38 -18.51 58.11
N ALA A 228 9.52 -19.19 58.16
CA ALA A 228 10.15 -19.88 57.04
C ALA A 228 10.08 -21.40 57.22
N ILE A 229 9.68 -22.14 56.19
CA ILE A 229 9.56 -23.61 56.24
C ILE A 229 10.21 -24.25 55.01
N THR A 230 11.11 -25.20 55.25
CA THR A 230 11.69 -26.11 54.26
C THR A 230 11.31 -27.55 54.64
N ALA A 231 10.24 -28.08 54.02
CA ALA A 231 9.81 -29.47 54.23
C ALA A 231 10.45 -30.44 53.22
N GLY A 232 11.24 -29.95 52.25
CA GLY A 232 11.82 -30.79 51.20
C GLY A 232 10.73 -31.44 50.34
N THR A 233 10.63 -32.77 50.42
CA THR A 233 9.57 -33.58 49.81
C THR A 233 8.47 -33.99 50.81
N GLY A 234 8.50 -33.51 52.05
CA GLY A 234 7.45 -33.67 53.05
C GLY A 234 6.35 -32.62 52.93
N ASN A 235 5.38 -32.65 53.84
CA ASN A 235 4.19 -31.81 53.81
C ASN A 235 4.20 -30.72 54.89
N VAL A 236 3.49 -29.62 54.64
CA VAL A 236 3.23 -28.56 55.63
C VAL A 236 1.75 -28.52 55.98
N THR A 237 1.42 -28.69 57.27
CA THR A 237 0.03 -28.68 57.75
C THR A 237 -0.19 -27.61 58.80
N PHE A 238 -1.14 -26.71 58.54
CA PHE A 238 -1.71 -25.80 59.52
C PHE A 238 -3.11 -26.30 59.92
N GLY A 239 -3.19 -26.98 61.06
CA GLY A 239 -4.41 -27.61 61.56
C GLY A 239 -5.40 -26.65 62.19
N GLY A 240 -4.92 -25.60 62.88
CA GLY A 240 -5.73 -24.56 63.50
C GLY A 240 -5.64 -23.20 62.79
N THR A 241 -6.25 -22.17 63.40
CA THR A 241 -6.17 -20.79 62.91
C THR A 241 -4.73 -20.28 62.94
N VAL A 242 -4.28 -19.70 61.83
CA VAL A 242 -2.97 -19.07 61.66
C VAL A 242 -3.12 -17.56 61.68
N GLY A 243 -2.36 -16.88 62.54
CA GLY A 243 -2.34 -15.43 62.65
C GLY A 243 -3.51 -14.81 63.40
N ALA A 244 -3.93 -15.38 64.53
CA ALA A 244 -4.91 -14.73 65.42
C ALA A 244 -4.49 -13.29 65.78
N THR A 245 -3.21 -13.13 66.12
CA THR A 245 -2.43 -11.92 65.85
C THR A 245 -1.68 -12.15 64.53
N ARG A 246 -1.86 -11.25 63.56
CA ARG A 246 -1.29 -11.36 62.20
C ARG A 246 0.20 -11.76 62.26
N LEU A 247 0.57 -12.84 61.59
CA LEU A 247 1.98 -13.21 61.40
C LEU A 247 2.69 -12.22 60.47
N GLY A 248 4.02 -12.23 60.49
CA GLY A 248 4.86 -11.65 59.44
C GLY A 248 4.70 -12.38 58.10
N ASN A 249 5.76 -12.47 57.33
CA ASN A 249 5.80 -13.21 56.08
C ASN A 249 5.78 -14.72 56.35
N ILE A 250 4.92 -15.44 55.64
CA ILE A 250 4.98 -16.90 55.61
C ILE A 250 5.67 -17.31 54.31
N LEU A 251 6.87 -17.87 54.43
CA LEU A 251 7.66 -18.41 53.34
C LEU A 251 7.74 -19.94 53.44
N ILE A 252 7.25 -20.62 52.41
CA ILE A 252 7.43 -22.06 52.23
C ILE A 252 8.42 -22.25 51.08
N ASN A 253 9.66 -22.60 51.41
CA ASN A 253 10.72 -22.83 50.44
C ASN A 253 10.45 -24.08 49.60
N SER A 254 10.03 -25.17 50.24
CA SER A 254 9.66 -26.42 49.57
C SER A 254 8.68 -27.23 50.40
N ALA A 255 7.74 -27.88 49.73
CA ALA A 255 6.84 -28.90 50.27
C ALA A 255 6.28 -29.77 49.13
N THR A 256 5.77 -30.95 49.46
CA THR A 256 4.89 -31.72 48.56
C THR A 256 3.48 -31.14 48.65
N ASP A 257 2.78 -31.35 49.76
CA ASP A 257 1.47 -30.76 50.01
C ASP A 257 1.53 -29.64 51.07
N VAL A 258 0.72 -28.61 50.89
CA VAL A 258 0.49 -27.56 51.88
C VAL A 258 -1.00 -27.49 52.19
N SER A 259 -1.39 -27.67 53.45
CA SER A 259 -2.80 -27.62 53.86
C SER A 259 -3.05 -26.52 54.90
N VAL A 260 -3.88 -25.54 54.54
CA VAL A 260 -4.37 -24.50 55.43
C VAL A 260 -5.83 -24.81 55.79
N ASN A 261 -6.07 -25.42 56.95
CA ASN A 261 -7.37 -25.99 57.31
C ASN A 261 -8.37 -24.98 57.91
N ALA A 262 -7.87 -23.85 58.42
CA ALA A 262 -8.66 -22.77 59.01
C ALA A 262 -8.23 -21.40 58.43
N ALA A 263 -8.58 -20.29 59.09
CA ALA A 263 -8.17 -18.97 58.61
C ALA A 263 -6.66 -18.73 58.76
N LEU A 264 -6.05 -18.04 57.79
CA LEU A 264 -4.66 -17.60 57.76
C LEU A 264 -4.59 -16.09 57.58
N THR A 265 -3.98 -15.39 58.55
CA THR A 265 -3.75 -13.94 58.49
C THR A 265 -2.26 -13.63 58.67
N ALA A 266 -1.61 -13.12 57.62
CA ALA A 266 -0.16 -12.90 57.58
C ALA A 266 0.19 -11.59 56.86
N ALA A 267 1.42 -11.12 56.94
CA ALA A 267 1.87 -9.98 56.12
C ALA A 267 1.82 -10.35 54.63
N SER A 268 2.40 -11.51 54.28
CA SER A 268 2.38 -12.08 52.93
C SER A 268 2.44 -13.62 52.98
N LEU A 269 2.07 -14.27 51.88
CA LEU A 269 2.16 -15.73 51.74
C LEU A 269 2.91 -16.07 50.45
N ARG A 270 4.04 -16.76 50.58
CA ARG A 270 4.86 -17.19 49.45
C ARG A 270 5.22 -18.67 49.56
N GLN A 271 4.89 -19.45 48.53
CA GLN A 271 5.39 -20.79 48.33
C GLN A 271 6.24 -20.84 47.07
N VAL A 272 7.50 -21.24 47.20
CA VAL A 272 8.50 -21.20 46.11
C VAL A 272 8.45 -22.48 45.27
N ALA A 273 8.36 -23.64 45.90
CA ALA A 273 8.30 -24.93 45.21
C ALA A 273 7.30 -25.88 45.90
N GLY A 274 6.31 -26.35 45.14
CA GLY A 274 5.38 -27.39 45.52
C GLY A 274 5.37 -28.52 44.49
N THR A 275 5.46 -29.78 44.92
CA THR A 275 5.35 -30.95 44.00
C THR A 275 4.02 -31.68 44.10
N GLY A 276 3.17 -31.31 45.06
CA GLY A 276 1.82 -31.82 45.25
C GLY A 276 0.79 -30.70 45.18
N THR A 277 -0.12 -30.69 46.14
CA THR A 277 -1.28 -29.80 46.18
C THR A 277 -1.17 -28.77 47.30
N THR A 278 -1.32 -27.50 46.96
CA THR A 278 -1.56 -26.44 47.94
C THR A 278 -3.06 -26.23 48.09
N THR A 279 -3.58 -26.51 49.29
CA THR A 279 -5.01 -26.46 49.59
C THR A 279 -5.30 -25.35 50.61
N LEU A 280 -6.09 -24.37 50.18
CA LEU A 280 -6.60 -23.29 51.03
C LEU A 280 -8.06 -23.59 51.39
N ASN A 281 -8.28 -24.22 52.56
CA ASN A 281 -9.62 -24.58 53.03
C ASN A 281 -10.32 -23.45 53.79
N GLY A 282 -9.55 -22.60 54.48
CA GLY A 282 -10.04 -21.42 55.19
C GLY A 282 -9.57 -20.10 54.57
N ALA A 283 -10.09 -19.00 55.11
CA ALA A 283 -9.85 -17.65 54.58
C ALA A 283 -8.38 -17.22 54.74
N VAL A 284 -7.76 -16.76 53.66
CA VAL A 284 -6.43 -16.15 53.60
C VAL A 284 -6.56 -14.63 53.54
N ASN A 285 -5.88 -13.91 54.44
CA ASN A 285 -5.85 -12.44 54.46
C ASN A 285 -4.42 -11.92 54.59
N VAL A 286 -3.92 -11.27 53.54
CA VAL A 286 -2.58 -10.64 53.50
C VAL A 286 -2.67 -9.15 53.20
N ASN A 287 -1.72 -8.36 53.70
CA ASN A 287 -1.77 -6.88 53.56
C ASN A 287 -0.43 -6.22 53.19
N ALA A 288 0.64 -7.00 53.06
CA ALA A 288 1.96 -6.55 52.66
C ALA A 288 2.39 -7.23 51.35
N VAL A 289 3.49 -6.72 50.78
CA VAL A 289 4.11 -7.30 49.58
C VAL A 289 5.07 -8.41 50.03
N VAL A 290 5.07 -9.52 49.29
CA VAL A 290 6.03 -10.61 49.45
C VAL A 290 7.46 -10.06 49.29
N PRO A 291 8.40 -10.39 50.19
CA PRO A 291 9.79 -9.99 50.04
C PRO A 291 10.38 -10.41 48.68
N GLY A 292 11.00 -9.46 47.99
CA GLY A 292 11.55 -9.65 46.64
C GLY A 292 10.54 -9.52 45.48
N ALA A 293 9.25 -9.31 45.78
CA ALA A 293 8.22 -9.03 44.79
C ALA A 293 8.04 -7.51 44.55
N THR A 294 7.54 -7.14 43.38
CA THR A 294 7.20 -5.75 43.05
C THR A 294 5.87 -5.30 43.67
N ALA A 295 4.84 -6.16 43.67
CA ALA A 295 3.52 -5.81 44.18
C ALA A 295 2.69 -6.99 44.74
N ALA A 296 3.15 -8.23 44.60
CA ALA A 296 2.37 -9.41 44.98
C ALA A 296 2.29 -9.62 46.50
N GLY A 297 1.08 -9.90 47.02
CA GLY A 297 0.86 -10.25 48.43
C GLY A 297 0.74 -11.77 48.65
N VAL A 298 0.28 -12.49 47.62
CA VAL A 298 0.22 -13.96 47.60
C VAL A 298 0.90 -14.47 46.34
N VAL A 299 1.84 -15.40 46.52
CA VAL A 299 2.59 -16.05 45.45
C VAL A 299 2.64 -17.54 45.73
N LEU A 300 1.93 -18.35 44.96
CA LEU A 300 1.89 -19.81 45.13
C LEU A 300 2.38 -20.50 43.87
N ALA A 301 3.37 -21.38 44.03
CA ALA A 301 3.95 -22.19 42.97
C ALA A 301 3.94 -23.67 43.36
N ASN A 302 3.11 -24.47 42.70
CA ASN A 302 2.83 -25.85 43.08
C ASN A 302 2.18 -26.62 41.92
N ASN A 303 2.28 -27.95 41.89
CA ASN A 303 1.68 -28.73 40.79
C ASN A 303 0.18 -28.49 40.69
N ASN A 304 -0.55 -28.58 41.82
CA ASN A 304 -2.01 -28.37 41.86
C ASN A 304 -2.40 -27.35 42.92
N LEU A 305 -3.18 -26.32 42.56
CA LEU A 305 -3.70 -25.34 43.52
C LEU A 305 -5.20 -25.54 43.73
N THR A 306 -5.63 -25.68 44.97
CA THR A 306 -7.05 -25.77 45.33
C THR A 306 -7.40 -24.67 46.33
N VAL A 307 -8.32 -23.79 45.94
CA VAL A 307 -9.02 -22.88 46.85
C VAL A 307 -10.43 -23.44 47.01
N THR A 308 -10.84 -23.85 48.21
CA THR A 308 -12.17 -24.47 48.39
C THR A 308 -13.26 -23.41 48.52
N ALA A 309 -14.53 -23.83 48.49
CA ALA A 309 -15.65 -22.89 48.59
C ALA A 309 -15.71 -22.08 49.91
N THR A 310 -15.06 -22.57 50.96
CA THR A 310 -14.89 -21.87 52.25
C THR A 310 -13.57 -21.10 52.35
N GLY A 311 -12.63 -21.36 51.44
CA GLY A 311 -11.39 -20.61 51.31
C GLY A 311 -11.62 -19.33 50.51
N SER A 312 -11.69 -18.18 51.19
CA SER A 312 -11.56 -16.88 50.52
C SER A 312 -10.11 -16.43 50.52
N VAL A 313 -9.68 -15.63 49.55
CA VAL A 313 -8.34 -15.03 49.53
C VAL A 313 -8.50 -13.52 49.39
N ALA A 314 -7.97 -12.75 50.34
CA ALA A 314 -7.99 -11.29 50.32
C ALA A 314 -6.56 -10.76 50.34
N THR A 315 -6.16 -10.05 49.27
CA THR A 315 -4.80 -9.47 49.16
C THR A 315 -4.74 -7.99 49.55
N ASN A 316 -5.89 -7.35 49.84
CA ASN A 316 -6.00 -5.94 50.24
C ASN A 316 -5.30 -4.97 49.26
N GLY A 317 -5.48 -5.18 47.95
CA GLY A 317 -4.91 -4.31 46.91
C GLY A 317 -3.51 -4.70 46.44
N LYS A 318 -2.98 -5.84 46.88
CA LYS A 318 -1.73 -6.44 46.40
C LYS A 318 -1.99 -7.42 45.27
N ASP A 319 -0.98 -7.69 44.45
CA ASP A 319 -1.13 -8.62 43.33
C ASP A 319 -1.26 -10.07 43.85
N LEU A 320 -1.96 -10.88 43.06
CA LEU A 320 -2.14 -12.31 43.25
C LEU A 320 -1.38 -13.03 42.14
N PHE A 321 -0.49 -13.95 42.51
CA PHE A 321 0.24 -14.76 41.54
C PHE A 321 0.08 -16.24 41.86
N PHE A 322 -0.59 -16.98 40.97
CA PHE A 322 -0.76 -18.42 41.06
C PHE A 322 -0.11 -19.11 39.86
N ALA A 323 0.87 -19.97 40.14
CA ALA A 323 1.51 -20.85 39.17
C ALA A 323 1.21 -22.30 39.53
N ALA A 324 0.32 -22.93 38.77
CA ALA A 324 -0.02 -24.34 38.94
C ALA A 324 -0.37 -25.01 37.62
N ASP A 325 -0.02 -26.29 37.49
CA ASP A 325 -0.34 -27.10 36.32
C ASP A 325 -1.82 -27.49 36.28
N ASP A 326 -2.48 -27.50 37.44
CA ASP A 326 -3.93 -27.52 37.57
C ASP A 326 -4.39 -26.58 38.70
N MET A 327 -5.54 -25.93 38.51
CA MET A 327 -6.06 -24.95 39.44
C MET A 327 -7.58 -25.09 39.57
N SER A 328 -8.02 -25.35 40.79
CA SER A 328 -9.43 -25.35 41.16
C SER A 328 -9.72 -24.14 42.05
N LEU A 329 -10.34 -23.11 41.49
CA LEU A 329 -10.75 -21.91 42.22
C LEU A 329 -12.23 -22.03 42.64
N GLY A 330 -12.44 -22.61 43.82
CA GLY A 330 -13.75 -22.75 44.44
C GLY A 330 -14.25 -21.47 45.12
N GLY A 331 -15.57 -21.44 45.38
CA GLY A 331 -16.24 -20.34 46.09
C GLY A 331 -17.34 -19.68 45.28
N ALA A 332 -18.07 -18.77 45.93
CA ALA A 332 -18.97 -17.86 45.22
C ALA A 332 -18.15 -16.82 44.44
N ALA A 333 -18.75 -16.21 43.41
CA ALA A 333 -18.12 -15.11 42.70
C ALA A 333 -17.63 -14.02 43.68
N GLY A 334 -16.36 -13.64 43.56
CA GLY A 334 -15.68 -12.72 44.47
C GLY A 334 -15.14 -13.29 45.78
N SER A 335 -15.05 -14.61 45.94
CA SER A 335 -14.34 -15.23 47.08
C SER A 335 -12.83 -14.91 47.10
N ILE A 336 -12.23 -14.58 45.96
CA ILE A 336 -10.84 -14.17 45.82
C ILE A 336 -10.80 -12.66 45.53
N ASP A 337 -10.67 -11.84 46.56
CA ASP A 337 -10.66 -10.38 46.46
C ASP A 337 -9.22 -9.83 46.38
N VAL A 338 -8.86 -9.33 45.19
CA VAL A 338 -7.55 -8.73 44.92
C VAL A 338 -7.55 -7.22 45.20
N GLY A 339 -8.71 -6.65 45.53
CA GLY A 339 -8.93 -5.24 45.88
C GLY A 339 -8.73 -4.25 44.74
N SER A 340 -7.48 -3.98 44.39
CA SER A 340 -7.10 -3.13 43.25
C SER A 340 -5.84 -3.63 42.54
N GLY A 341 -5.26 -4.73 43.03
CA GLY A 341 -4.09 -5.36 42.42
C GLY A 341 -4.46 -6.12 41.15
N ASN A 342 -3.45 -6.76 40.54
CA ASN A 342 -3.61 -7.63 39.39
C ASN A 342 -3.61 -9.10 39.83
N ALA A 343 -4.24 -9.95 39.03
CA ALA A 343 -4.16 -11.40 39.20
C ALA A 343 -3.50 -12.05 37.99
N THR A 344 -2.50 -12.89 38.24
CA THR A 344 -1.81 -13.68 37.21
C THR A 344 -1.97 -15.16 37.51
N LEU A 345 -2.46 -15.91 36.52
CA LEU A 345 -2.66 -17.36 36.57
C LEU A 345 -1.83 -17.99 35.46
N THR A 346 -0.90 -18.87 35.82
CA THR A 346 0.04 -19.53 34.90
C THR A 346 0.31 -20.97 35.31
N THR A 347 1.03 -21.71 34.48
CA THR A 347 1.52 -23.06 34.79
C THR A 347 2.79 -23.03 35.62
N GLN A 348 3.02 -24.08 36.40
CA GLN A 348 4.26 -24.21 37.16
C GLN A 348 5.36 -24.87 36.32
N SER A 349 5.00 -25.93 35.62
CA SER A 349 5.92 -26.69 34.77
C SER A 349 6.06 -26.03 33.41
N ALA A 350 7.31 -25.99 32.92
CA ALA A 350 7.60 -25.56 31.57
C ALA A 350 6.98 -26.53 30.54
N GLY A 351 6.41 -25.98 29.47
CA GLY A 351 5.84 -26.76 28.37
C GLY A 351 4.40 -27.27 28.59
N GLN A 352 3.80 -27.07 29.77
CA GLN A 352 2.40 -27.42 30.01
C GLN A 352 1.46 -26.42 29.34
N PRO A 353 0.48 -26.84 28.52
CA PRO A 353 -0.47 -25.93 27.89
C PRO A 353 -1.52 -25.42 28.89
N ILE A 354 -2.07 -24.23 28.59
CA ILE A 354 -3.24 -23.69 29.32
C ILE A 354 -4.48 -23.86 28.43
N THR A 355 -5.55 -24.43 29.00
CA THR A 355 -6.84 -24.56 28.31
C THR A 355 -7.92 -23.78 29.08
N LEU A 356 -8.58 -22.85 28.39
CA LEU A 356 -9.63 -22.03 28.98
C LEU A 356 -11.01 -22.49 28.50
N GLY A 357 -11.96 -22.59 29.43
CA GLY A 357 -13.36 -22.95 29.15
C GLY A 357 -13.63 -24.43 28.87
N ALA A 358 -12.62 -25.30 28.93
CA ALA A 358 -12.75 -26.75 28.77
C ALA A 358 -11.63 -27.47 29.54
N THR A 359 -11.75 -28.79 29.69
CA THR A 359 -10.77 -29.62 30.42
C THR A 359 -9.50 -29.88 29.61
N GLY A 360 -8.33 -29.71 30.21
CA GLY A 360 -7.02 -30.14 29.69
C GLY A 360 -5.86 -29.22 30.11
N GLY A 361 -4.82 -29.74 30.76
CA GLY A 361 -3.79 -28.89 31.38
C GLY A 361 -4.36 -28.00 32.49
N LEU A 362 -3.82 -26.79 32.68
CA LEU A 362 -4.44 -25.78 33.55
C LEU A 362 -5.79 -25.40 32.95
N SER A 363 -6.87 -25.91 33.53
CA SER A 363 -8.23 -25.77 33.05
C SER A 363 -8.97 -24.70 33.85
N LEU A 364 -9.16 -23.51 33.28
CA LEU A 364 -9.89 -22.42 33.95
C LEU A 364 -11.25 -22.19 33.28
N THR A 365 -12.32 -22.37 34.04
CA THR A 365 -13.69 -22.09 33.62
C THR A 365 -14.10 -20.64 33.89
N THR A 366 -15.20 -20.22 33.28
CA THR A 366 -15.81 -18.91 33.56
C THR A 366 -16.15 -18.73 35.05
N THR A 367 -16.65 -19.78 35.71
CA THR A 367 -16.98 -19.75 37.13
C THR A 367 -15.74 -19.47 37.98
N GLU A 368 -14.63 -20.14 37.67
CA GLU A 368 -13.36 -19.98 38.37
C GLU A 368 -12.77 -18.58 38.15
N LEU A 369 -12.72 -18.09 36.92
CA LEU A 369 -12.22 -16.73 36.64
C LEU A 369 -13.07 -15.64 37.31
N ASN A 370 -14.37 -15.88 37.49
CA ASN A 370 -15.27 -14.94 38.16
C ASN A 370 -15.25 -15.05 39.69
N THR A 371 -14.53 -16.03 40.27
CA THR A 371 -14.22 -16.04 41.70
C THR A 371 -13.25 -14.93 42.09
N LEU A 372 -12.39 -14.52 41.14
CA LEU A 372 -11.56 -13.34 41.30
C LEU A 372 -12.46 -12.10 41.30
N ALA A 373 -12.30 -11.21 42.27
CA ALA A 373 -12.97 -9.92 42.35
C ALA A 373 -11.96 -8.80 42.59
N ASN A 374 -12.35 -7.63 42.12
CA ASN A 374 -11.66 -6.36 42.17
C ASN A 374 -10.21 -6.39 41.63
N ALA A 375 -9.86 -7.43 40.88
CA ALA A 375 -8.61 -7.48 40.13
C ALA A 375 -8.67 -6.48 38.98
N SER A 376 -7.79 -5.47 39.00
CA SER A 376 -7.70 -4.47 37.93
C SER A 376 -7.44 -5.14 36.58
N THR A 377 -6.54 -6.13 36.57
CA THR A 377 -6.25 -6.97 35.42
C THR A 377 -6.29 -8.43 35.83
N VAL A 378 -6.91 -9.28 35.00
CA VAL A 378 -6.74 -10.74 35.07
C VAL A 378 -5.89 -11.17 33.88
N SER A 379 -4.73 -11.74 34.16
CA SER A 379 -3.73 -12.18 33.19
C SER A 379 -3.60 -13.70 33.21
N ILE A 380 -3.67 -14.31 32.03
CA ILE A 380 -3.41 -15.73 31.82
C ILE A 380 -2.05 -15.92 31.14
N GLY A 381 -1.26 -16.88 31.63
CA GLY A 381 0.13 -17.07 31.22
C GLY A 381 1.04 -16.12 31.98
N THR A 382 2.09 -15.62 31.34
CA THR A 382 3.08 -14.81 32.07
C THR A 382 2.87 -13.32 31.97
N ASP A 383 3.00 -12.62 33.10
CA ASP A 383 3.17 -11.18 33.09
C ASP A 383 4.61 -10.86 32.67
N SER A 384 4.75 -10.00 31.67
CA SER A 384 5.99 -9.36 31.19
C SER A 384 6.92 -8.80 32.28
N THR A 385 6.47 -8.69 33.52
CA THR A 385 7.19 -8.03 34.62
C THR A 385 7.62 -8.94 35.78
N SER A 386 7.27 -10.23 35.77
CA SER A 386 7.36 -11.03 37.01
C SER A 386 8.56 -11.99 37.05
N ALA A 387 9.70 -11.52 37.55
CA ALA A 387 10.88 -12.34 37.91
C ALA A 387 10.72 -13.09 39.26
N LEU A 388 9.50 -13.18 39.77
CA LEU A 388 9.18 -13.44 41.19
C LEU A 388 9.54 -14.85 41.70
N LEU A 389 9.72 -15.82 40.81
CA LEU A 389 9.93 -17.23 41.17
C LEU A 389 11.16 -17.86 40.51
N SER A 390 12.00 -17.11 39.79
CA SER A 390 13.01 -17.69 38.88
C SER A 390 12.44 -18.70 37.87
N MET A 391 11.11 -18.71 37.71
CA MET A 391 10.40 -19.63 36.82
C MET A 391 10.43 -19.08 35.40
N PRO A 392 10.59 -19.96 34.39
CA PRO A 392 10.60 -19.55 33.00
C PRO A 392 9.26 -18.93 32.62
N ALA A 393 9.31 -18.03 31.63
CA ALA A 393 8.10 -17.48 31.06
C ALA A 393 7.20 -18.62 30.50
N HIS A 394 5.88 -18.45 30.45
CA HIS A 394 5.00 -19.54 30.01
C HIS A 394 5.29 -19.87 28.55
N ALA A 395 5.71 -21.12 28.31
CA ALA A 395 6.28 -21.56 27.04
C ALA A 395 5.57 -22.79 26.46
N ALA A 396 4.24 -22.67 26.27
CA ALA A 396 3.40 -23.67 25.64
C ALA A 396 2.20 -22.99 24.97
N THR A 397 1.43 -23.74 24.17
CA THR A 397 0.22 -23.20 23.54
C THR A 397 -0.88 -22.89 24.59
N ILE A 398 -1.50 -21.71 24.47
CA ILE A 398 -2.69 -21.33 25.24
C ILE A 398 -3.91 -21.45 24.34
N THR A 399 -4.92 -22.22 24.75
CA THR A 399 -6.13 -22.45 23.96
C THR A 399 -7.39 -22.01 24.69
N VAL A 400 -8.21 -21.16 24.08
CA VAL A 400 -9.61 -20.97 24.48
C VAL A 400 -10.43 -22.07 23.82
N ALA A 401 -10.70 -23.15 24.55
CA ALA A 401 -11.28 -24.38 24.01
C ALA A 401 -12.79 -24.51 24.22
N GLY A 402 -13.37 -23.75 25.16
CA GLY A 402 -14.81 -23.64 25.35
C GLY A 402 -15.24 -22.21 25.66
N PRO A 403 -16.56 -21.93 25.76
CA PRO A 403 -17.05 -20.57 25.96
C PRO A 403 -16.52 -19.96 27.26
N LEU A 404 -15.89 -18.79 27.17
CA LEU A 404 -15.26 -18.10 28.29
C LEU A 404 -15.83 -16.70 28.43
N ALA A 405 -16.31 -16.33 29.62
CA ALA A 405 -16.91 -15.02 29.87
C ALA A 405 -16.43 -14.38 31.20
N PRO A 406 -15.13 -14.00 31.30
CA PRO A 406 -14.61 -13.32 32.48
C PRO A 406 -15.29 -11.96 32.65
N ASN A 407 -16.01 -11.80 33.77
CA ASN A 407 -16.79 -10.62 34.11
C ASN A 407 -16.72 -10.29 35.61
N SER A 408 -15.60 -10.65 36.24
CA SER A 408 -15.32 -10.34 37.64
C SER A 408 -15.59 -8.88 37.99
N ALA A 409 -16.13 -8.63 39.18
CA ALA A 409 -16.34 -7.29 39.68
C ALA A 409 -15.00 -6.52 39.68
N GLY A 410 -14.99 -5.26 39.25
CA GLY A 410 -13.77 -4.43 39.22
C GLY A 410 -12.74 -4.72 38.14
N LEU A 411 -13.01 -5.67 37.21
CA LEU A 411 -12.16 -5.92 36.05
C LEU A 411 -12.03 -4.66 35.17
N ASN A 412 -10.81 -4.28 34.83
CA ASN A 412 -10.53 -3.21 33.86
C ASN A 412 -9.97 -3.75 32.55
N ALA A 413 -9.27 -4.89 32.55
CA ALA A 413 -8.76 -5.54 31.33
C ALA A 413 -8.55 -7.05 31.55
N PHE A 414 -8.75 -7.84 30.49
CA PHE A 414 -8.41 -9.27 30.46
C PHE A 414 -7.23 -9.50 29.51
N LYS A 415 -6.20 -10.22 29.97
CA LYS A 415 -4.98 -10.44 29.20
C LYS A 415 -4.66 -11.92 29.06
N ILE A 416 -4.17 -12.30 27.88
CA ILE A 416 -3.54 -13.60 27.60
C ILE A 416 -2.15 -13.32 27.07
N THR A 417 -1.12 -13.84 27.72
CA THR A 417 0.27 -13.63 27.31
C THR A 417 1.01 -14.95 27.23
N ASN A 418 1.53 -15.26 26.04
CA ASN A 418 2.36 -16.43 25.77
C ASN A 418 3.80 -16.00 25.44
N ALA A 419 4.77 -16.47 26.21
CA ALA A 419 6.19 -16.18 26.02
C ALA A 419 6.96 -17.39 25.45
N GLY A 420 6.24 -18.33 24.84
CA GLY A 420 6.79 -19.56 24.29
C GLY A 420 7.66 -19.39 23.07
N THR A 421 8.04 -20.53 22.50
CA THR A 421 8.93 -20.62 21.34
C THR A 421 8.13 -20.70 20.03
N ALA A 422 8.83 -20.70 18.88
CA ALA A 422 8.17 -20.81 17.58
C ALA A 422 7.36 -22.12 17.49
N GLY A 423 6.03 -22.00 17.49
CA GLY A 423 5.09 -23.12 17.53
C GLY A 423 4.07 -23.01 18.68
N ASP A 424 4.43 -22.30 19.75
CA ASP A 424 3.57 -22.09 20.92
C ASP A 424 2.64 -20.89 20.68
N SER A 425 1.41 -21.19 20.28
CA SER A 425 0.44 -20.20 19.82
C SER A 425 -0.58 -19.81 20.90
N VAL A 426 -1.32 -18.72 20.66
CA VAL A 426 -2.62 -18.52 21.31
C VAL A 426 -3.70 -18.91 20.31
N ILE A 427 -4.53 -19.88 20.66
CA ILE A 427 -5.54 -20.46 19.77
C ILE A 427 -6.94 -20.24 20.34
N PHE A 428 -7.80 -19.57 19.59
CA PHE A 428 -9.21 -19.44 19.90
C PHE A 428 -9.98 -20.53 19.18
N SER A 429 -10.48 -21.52 19.92
CA SER A 429 -11.39 -22.56 19.41
C SER A 429 -12.85 -22.32 19.80
N ASP A 430 -13.12 -21.38 20.68
CA ASP A 430 -14.47 -20.95 21.05
C ASP A 430 -14.49 -19.44 21.36
N THR A 431 -15.62 -18.93 21.84
CA THR A 431 -15.86 -17.51 22.10
C THR A 431 -15.31 -17.09 23.46
N LEU A 432 -14.40 -16.11 23.44
CA LEU A 432 -14.03 -15.29 24.59
C LEU A 432 -14.89 -14.01 24.60
N THR A 433 -15.81 -13.90 25.54
CA THR A 433 -16.63 -12.70 25.75
C THR A 433 -16.11 -11.89 26.92
N SER A 434 -15.78 -10.62 26.73
CA SER A 434 -15.36 -9.75 27.82
C SER A 434 -16.11 -8.42 27.81
N PRO A 435 -16.61 -7.95 28.97
CA PRO A 435 -17.17 -6.62 29.11
C PRO A 435 -16.10 -5.53 29.16
N LYS A 436 -14.81 -5.90 29.00
CA LYS A 436 -13.63 -5.04 29.13
C LYS A 436 -12.63 -5.34 28.00
N PRO A 437 -11.61 -4.49 27.80
CA PRO A 437 -10.63 -4.69 26.75
C PRO A 437 -9.91 -6.02 26.90
N VAL A 438 -9.75 -6.71 25.77
CA VAL A 438 -9.02 -7.99 25.69
C VAL A 438 -7.67 -7.71 25.04
N THR A 439 -6.60 -8.15 25.69
CA THR A 439 -5.24 -8.09 25.11
C THR A 439 -4.67 -9.49 25.00
N VAL A 440 -4.17 -9.83 23.82
CA VAL A 440 -3.55 -11.12 23.53
C VAL A 440 -2.16 -10.87 22.99
N THR A 441 -1.16 -11.40 23.66
CA THR A 441 0.24 -11.24 23.29
C THR A 441 0.91 -12.60 23.14
N THR A 442 1.67 -12.77 22.07
CA THR A 442 2.58 -13.90 21.88
C THR A 442 3.95 -13.39 21.44
N GLU A 443 5.00 -13.85 22.11
CA GLU A 443 6.38 -13.44 21.80
C GLU A 443 6.92 -14.15 20.55
N ALA A 444 6.79 -15.47 20.44
CA ALA A 444 7.34 -16.24 19.32
C ALA A 444 6.28 -16.84 18.37
N GLY A 445 5.11 -17.23 18.87
CA GLY A 445 4.09 -17.94 18.11
C GLY A 445 3.01 -17.06 17.48
N ASN A 446 2.01 -17.71 16.90
CA ASN A 446 0.90 -17.05 16.20
C ASN A 446 -0.32 -16.85 17.11
N ILE A 447 -1.17 -15.90 16.77
CA ILE A 447 -2.55 -15.82 17.27
C ILE A 447 -3.46 -16.42 16.19
N LYS A 448 -4.20 -17.48 16.51
CA LYS A 448 -5.03 -18.22 15.55
C LYS A 448 -6.46 -18.33 16.02
N PHE A 449 -7.38 -18.30 15.06
CA PHE A 449 -8.77 -18.65 15.28
C PHE A 449 -9.09 -19.96 14.55
N ASN A 450 -9.77 -20.89 15.21
CA ASN A 450 -10.41 -22.02 14.55
C ASN A 450 -11.84 -21.62 14.14
N ALA A 451 -12.60 -22.52 13.51
CA ALA A 451 -13.92 -22.23 12.91
C ALA A 451 -14.91 -21.53 13.88
N THR A 452 -14.95 -21.96 15.14
CA THR A 452 -15.81 -21.39 16.19
C THR A 452 -15.11 -20.33 17.04
N GLY A 453 -13.82 -20.09 16.83
CA GLY A 453 -13.02 -19.15 17.60
C GLY A 453 -13.44 -17.70 17.40
N LYS A 454 -13.67 -16.98 18.50
CA LYS A 454 -14.08 -15.57 18.49
C LYS A 454 -13.61 -14.82 19.73
N ILE A 455 -13.24 -13.55 19.56
CA ILE A 455 -13.17 -12.58 20.66
C ILE A 455 -14.34 -11.59 20.52
N LEU A 456 -15.17 -11.50 21.56
CA LEU A 456 -16.29 -10.58 21.66
C LEU A 456 -16.05 -9.58 22.80
N ALA A 457 -15.62 -8.37 22.45
CA ALA A 457 -15.53 -7.27 23.40
C ALA A 457 -16.84 -6.46 23.38
N ASN A 458 -17.71 -6.70 24.37
CA ASN A 458 -19.09 -6.21 24.40
C ASN A 458 -19.38 -5.27 25.59
N GLY A 459 -18.34 -4.63 26.12
CA GLY A 459 -18.48 -3.64 27.19
C GLY A 459 -19.44 -2.50 26.85
N ALA A 460 -20.00 -1.86 27.87
CA ALA A 460 -20.99 -0.79 27.68
C ALA A 460 -20.37 0.48 27.05
N ALA A 461 -19.10 0.77 27.35
CA ALA A 461 -18.37 1.90 26.80
C ALA A 461 -17.54 1.49 25.57
N THR A 462 -17.35 2.41 24.61
CA THR A 462 -16.49 2.17 23.44
C THR A 462 -15.02 1.96 23.81
N THR A 463 -14.59 2.46 24.97
CA THR A 463 -13.27 2.20 25.58
C THR A 463 -13.11 0.77 26.07
N ASP A 464 -14.21 0.10 26.40
CA ASP A 464 -14.21 -1.29 26.86
C ASP A 464 -14.27 -2.28 25.68
N ARG A 465 -14.78 -1.84 24.52
CA ARG A 465 -14.94 -2.65 23.31
C ARG A 465 -13.69 -2.63 22.43
N VAL A 466 -12.54 -2.94 23.03
CA VAL A 466 -11.22 -2.89 22.37
C VAL A 466 -10.54 -4.25 22.44
N VAL A 467 -9.97 -4.69 21.31
CA VAL A 467 -9.16 -5.90 21.23
C VAL A 467 -7.76 -5.52 20.75
N ASN A 468 -6.74 -5.91 21.53
CA ASN A 468 -5.34 -5.74 21.18
C ASN A 468 -4.74 -7.12 20.92
N LEU A 469 -4.22 -7.36 19.71
CA LEU A 469 -3.56 -8.59 19.31
C LEU A 469 -2.11 -8.27 18.96
N THR A 470 -1.15 -8.92 19.61
CA THR A 470 0.27 -8.72 19.35
C THR A 470 0.99 -10.06 19.18
N ALA A 471 1.53 -10.30 18.00
CA ALA A 471 2.41 -11.41 17.69
C ALA A 471 3.80 -10.87 17.33
N THR A 472 4.69 -10.75 18.32
CA THR A 472 6.00 -10.09 18.15
C THR A 472 6.86 -10.78 17.10
N ALA A 473 6.72 -12.10 16.97
CA ALA A 473 7.38 -12.89 15.94
C ALA A 473 6.43 -13.64 15.01
N GLY A 474 5.19 -13.93 15.41
CA GLY A 474 4.28 -14.72 14.59
C GLY A 474 3.36 -13.90 13.70
N ALA A 475 2.38 -14.60 13.13
CA ALA A 475 1.24 -14.06 12.40
C ALA A 475 -0.02 -14.00 13.27
N ILE A 476 -0.99 -13.19 12.85
CA ILE A 476 -2.36 -13.18 13.39
C ILE A 476 -3.29 -13.66 12.27
N ASP A 477 -3.80 -14.88 12.34
CA ASP A 477 -4.59 -15.48 11.26
C ASP A 477 -6.03 -15.77 11.67
N GLY A 478 -6.96 -15.42 10.78
CA GLY A 478 -8.36 -15.85 10.87
C GLY A 478 -8.52 -17.34 10.53
N ASN A 479 -9.69 -17.71 10.01
CA ASN A 479 -9.96 -19.09 9.61
C ASN A 479 -10.72 -19.15 8.28
N ALA A 480 -10.51 -20.23 7.53
CA ALA A 480 -11.12 -20.43 6.22
C ALA A 480 -12.65 -20.45 6.28
N THR A 481 -13.26 -21.04 7.32
CA THR A 481 -14.72 -21.11 7.48
C THR A 481 -15.36 -19.73 7.55
N ASN A 482 -14.81 -18.82 8.35
CA ASN A 482 -15.31 -17.45 8.46
C ASN A 482 -15.12 -16.68 7.14
N VAL A 483 -14.00 -16.91 6.44
CA VAL A 483 -13.75 -16.30 5.13
C VAL A 483 -14.79 -16.79 4.11
N ASP A 484 -15.02 -18.09 4.04
CA ASP A 484 -16.01 -18.70 3.15
C ASP A 484 -17.43 -18.21 3.48
N ASP A 485 -17.79 -18.16 4.76
CA ASP A 485 -19.08 -17.64 5.24
C ASP A 485 -19.25 -16.15 4.92
N TYR A 486 -18.18 -15.35 5.04
CA TYR A 486 -18.19 -13.93 4.71
C TYR A 486 -18.46 -13.75 3.22
N ILE A 487 -17.73 -14.48 2.38
CA ILE A 487 -17.87 -14.45 0.91
C ILE A 487 -19.26 -14.92 0.48
N ALA A 488 -19.83 -15.93 1.14
CA ALA A 488 -21.16 -16.46 0.87
C ALA A 488 -22.30 -15.58 1.42
N ALA A 489 -22.00 -14.53 2.19
CA ALA A 489 -22.97 -13.77 2.97
C ALA A 489 -23.89 -14.65 3.82
N ASN A 490 -23.29 -15.61 4.52
CA ASN A 490 -24.01 -16.49 5.42
C ASN A 490 -24.63 -15.68 6.58
N PRO A 491 -25.95 -15.73 6.82
CA PRO A 491 -26.57 -15.04 7.95
C PRO A 491 -26.11 -15.56 9.31
N ALA A 492 -25.54 -16.76 9.37
CA ALA A 492 -24.93 -17.35 10.56
C ALA A 492 -23.41 -17.11 10.65
N LEU A 493 -22.87 -16.17 9.86
CA LEU A 493 -21.43 -15.84 9.85
C LEU A 493 -20.89 -15.61 11.26
N ASN A 494 -19.86 -16.36 11.61
CA ASN A 494 -19.02 -16.08 12.75
C ASN A 494 -17.88 -15.13 12.34
N VAL A 495 -17.49 -14.22 13.24
CA VAL A 495 -16.34 -13.33 13.03
C VAL A 495 -15.26 -13.68 14.03
N ASN A 496 -13.99 -13.51 13.64
CA ASN A 496 -12.85 -13.76 14.53
C ASN A 496 -12.82 -12.72 15.66
N VAL A 497 -13.09 -11.46 15.33
CA VAL A 497 -13.10 -10.36 16.30
C VAL A 497 -14.34 -9.51 16.13
N GLN A 498 -15.09 -9.31 17.22
CA GLN A 498 -16.19 -8.36 17.31
C GLN A 498 -15.90 -7.35 18.44
N ALA A 499 -15.69 -6.10 18.06
CA ALA A 499 -15.29 -5.01 18.97
C ALA A 499 -15.67 -3.65 18.33
N ASP A 500 -15.47 -2.54 19.03
CA ASP A 500 -15.43 -1.24 18.33
C ASP A 500 -14.07 -1.02 17.68
N ARG A 501 -12.97 -1.50 18.30
CA ARG A 501 -11.60 -1.32 17.79
C ARG A 501 -10.77 -2.58 17.86
N LEU A 502 -10.01 -2.82 16.80
CA LEU A 502 -8.94 -3.80 16.75
C LEU A 502 -7.59 -3.12 16.53
N ASN A 503 -6.64 -3.42 17.41
CA ASN A 503 -5.23 -3.09 17.24
C ASN A 503 -4.48 -4.41 17.01
N ALA A 504 -3.97 -4.66 15.80
CA ALA A 504 -3.28 -5.88 15.43
C ALA A 504 -1.83 -5.60 15.03
N THR A 505 -0.87 -6.16 15.76
CA THR A 505 0.56 -6.03 15.44
C THR A 505 1.15 -7.42 15.26
N ALA A 506 1.70 -7.72 14.10
CA ALA A 506 2.27 -9.05 13.80
C ALA A 506 3.51 -8.94 12.92
N ARG A 507 4.60 -9.64 13.23
CA ARG A 507 5.79 -9.60 12.36
C ARG A 507 5.56 -10.31 11.04
N ASP A 508 4.97 -11.51 11.09
CA ASP A 508 4.83 -12.43 9.95
C ASP A 508 3.46 -12.28 9.24
N GLY A 509 2.72 -11.21 9.56
CA GLY A 509 1.51 -10.79 8.83
C GLY A 509 0.20 -10.88 9.62
N VAL A 510 -0.82 -10.20 9.10
CA VAL A 510 -2.20 -10.25 9.63
C VAL A 510 -3.11 -10.82 8.55
N GLY A 511 -3.69 -11.98 8.78
CA GLY A 511 -4.58 -12.65 7.85
C GLY A 511 -3.88 -13.21 6.60
N VAL A 512 -2.59 -13.54 6.71
CA VAL A 512 -1.77 -14.04 5.59
C VAL A 512 -2.22 -15.42 5.13
N THR A 513 -2.55 -16.31 6.06
CA THR A 513 -3.03 -17.66 5.72
C THR A 513 -4.52 -17.62 5.39
N ASN A 514 -5.30 -16.94 6.24
CA ASN A 514 -6.71 -16.70 6.05
C ASN A 514 -7.01 -15.30 6.55
N ALA A 515 -7.71 -14.49 5.75
CA ALA A 515 -8.06 -13.13 6.13
C ALA A 515 -8.75 -13.09 7.52
N LEU A 516 -8.41 -12.06 8.30
CA LEU A 516 -9.04 -11.85 9.59
C LEU A 516 -10.44 -11.29 9.35
N VAL A 517 -11.48 -12.08 9.63
CA VAL A 517 -12.86 -11.66 9.47
C VAL A 517 -13.32 -10.96 10.75
N THR A 518 -13.73 -9.70 10.63
CA THR A 518 -14.00 -8.83 11.77
C THR A 518 -15.38 -8.19 11.71
N GLN A 519 -15.87 -7.73 12.85
CA GLN A 519 -16.93 -6.74 12.94
C GLN A 519 -16.45 -5.65 13.89
N ILE A 520 -15.77 -4.66 13.32
CA ILE A 520 -15.14 -3.53 14.01
C ILE A 520 -15.47 -2.22 13.32
N ASN A 521 -15.37 -1.12 14.07
CA ASN A 521 -15.53 0.22 13.56
C ASN A 521 -14.17 0.87 13.26
N ASP A 522 -13.14 0.59 14.08
CA ASP A 522 -11.80 1.13 13.96
C ASP A 522 -10.75 0.02 13.80
N LEU A 523 -9.85 0.16 12.81
CA LEU A 523 -8.71 -0.73 12.61
C LEU A 523 -7.37 0.00 12.77
N GLN A 524 -6.44 -0.64 13.48
CA GLN A 524 -5.00 -0.39 13.44
C GLN A 524 -4.30 -1.73 13.16
N ALA A 525 -3.43 -1.77 12.17
CA ALA A 525 -2.74 -2.99 11.77
C ALA A 525 -1.28 -2.71 11.39
N THR A 526 -0.32 -3.36 12.02
CA THR A 526 1.11 -3.13 11.71
C THR A 526 1.85 -4.45 11.55
N THR A 527 2.62 -4.55 10.48
CA THR A 527 3.54 -5.66 10.24
C THR A 527 4.88 -5.13 9.73
N THR A 528 5.85 -6.01 9.51
CA THR A 528 7.16 -5.61 8.99
C THR A 528 7.19 -5.61 7.46
N ASN A 529 7.21 -6.78 6.83
CA ASN A 529 7.22 -6.95 5.37
C ASN A 529 6.20 -8.01 4.92
N ALA A 530 5.08 -8.14 5.63
CA ALA A 530 4.11 -9.21 5.44
C ALA A 530 2.70 -8.66 5.28
N ASP A 531 1.82 -9.40 4.62
CA ASP A 531 0.54 -8.87 4.19
C ASP A 531 -0.42 -8.61 5.37
N ILE A 532 -1.36 -7.71 5.15
CA ILE A 532 -2.48 -7.38 6.04
C ILE A 532 -3.78 -7.61 5.27
N ASN A 533 -4.50 -8.68 5.58
CA ASN A 533 -5.77 -9.06 4.95
C ASN A 533 -6.89 -9.05 6.00
N VAL A 534 -7.82 -8.09 5.90
CA VAL A 534 -8.94 -7.91 6.85
C VAL A 534 -10.26 -7.79 6.12
N TYR A 535 -11.23 -8.64 6.48
CA TYR A 535 -12.59 -8.65 5.92
C TYR A 535 -13.58 -8.21 7.01
N ASN A 536 -14.08 -6.98 6.92
CA ASN A 536 -14.93 -6.38 7.93
C ASN A 536 -16.43 -6.44 7.57
N VAL A 537 -17.26 -6.75 8.56
CA VAL A 537 -18.71 -6.60 8.49
C VAL A 537 -19.10 -5.21 8.98
N GLY A 538 -19.72 -4.41 8.13
CA GLY A 538 -20.11 -3.03 8.41
C GLY A 538 -19.11 -2.01 7.87
N ALA A 539 -19.28 -0.76 8.29
CA ALA A 539 -18.35 0.32 7.96
C ALA A 539 -17.02 0.12 8.71
N LEU A 540 -15.92 0.57 8.11
CA LEU A 540 -14.57 0.45 8.66
C LEU A 540 -13.86 1.79 8.58
N ASP A 541 -13.37 2.30 9.70
CA ASP A 541 -12.52 3.47 9.77
C ASP A 541 -11.07 3.06 10.07
N ILE A 542 -10.15 3.54 9.23
CA ILE A 542 -8.71 3.32 9.41
C ILE A 542 -8.21 4.42 10.36
N ALA A 543 -8.11 4.03 11.63
CA ALA A 543 -7.65 4.83 12.77
C ALA A 543 -8.46 6.12 13.04
N GLY A 544 -9.77 5.97 13.29
CA GLY A 544 -10.75 7.06 13.30
C GLY A 544 -10.56 8.25 14.25
N SER A 545 -11.14 9.39 13.84
CA SER A 545 -11.25 10.64 14.63
C SER A 545 -12.27 10.59 15.79
N SER A 546 -13.05 9.52 15.92
CA SER A 546 -14.09 9.35 16.95
C SER A 546 -13.82 8.19 17.93
N GLY A 547 -12.62 7.59 17.88
CA GLY A 547 -12.18 6.50 18.75
C GLY A 547 -11.38 6.93 19.98
N VAL A 548 -10.95 5.95 20.80
CA VAL A 548 -10.18 6.13 22.06
C VAL A 548 -8.80 6.80 21.84
N ASN A 549 -8.32 6.86 20.59
CA ASN A 549 -7.14 7.61 20.16
C ASN A 549 -7.50 8.74 19.17
N ALA A 550 -8.58 9.48 19.44
CA ALA A 550 -8.83 10.77 18.81
C ALA A 550 -7.66 11.73 19.14
N GLY A 551 -6.61 11.72 18.31
CA GLY A 551 -5.39 12.52 18.55
C GLY A 551 -4.07 11.94 18.02
N ALA A 552 -4.04 10.74 17.43
CA ALA A 552 -2.84 10.27 16.72
C ALA A 552 -2.56 11.21 15.54
N THR A 553 -1.39 11.83 15.56
CA THR A 553 -0.96 12.87 14.63
C THR A 553 -1.07 12.42 13.17
N THR A 554 -1.37 13.35 12.26
CA THR A 554 -1.67 13.14 10.84
C THR A 554 -0.53 12.54 9.99
N THR A 555 0.56 12.06 10.61
CA THR A 555 1.81 11.62 9.93
C THR A 555 2.29 10.21 10.32
N THR A 556 1.85 9.63 11.44
CA THR A 556 2.29 8.28 11.84
C THR A 556 1.38 7.22 11.19
N PRO A 557 1.90 6.31 10.36
CA PRO A 557 1.11 5.25 9.74
C PRO A 557 0.47 4.34 10.78
N VAL A 558 -0.80 4.01 10.59
CA VAL A 558 -1.57 3.18 11.54
C VAL A 558 -2.04 1.87 10.89
N VAL A 559 -2.05 1.85 9.56
CA VAL A 559 -1.88 0.63 8.77
C VAL A 559 -0.51 0.72 8.10
N ASN A 560 0.41 -0.17 8.45
CA ASN A 560 1.81 -0.08 8.04
C ASN A 560 2.42 -1.45 7.79
N THR A 561 2.91 -1.66 6.57
CA THR A 561 3.63 -2.87 6.17
C THR A 561 4.50 -2.59 4.93
N GLY A 562 5.59 -3.33 4.78
CA GLY A 562 6.31 -3.46 3.52
C GLY A 562 5.72 -4.50 2.55
N GLY A 563 4.62 -5.17 2.89
CA GLY A 563 3.86 -6.11 2.05
C GLY A 563 2.50 -5.54 1.60
N ASP A 564 1.58 -6.41 1.19
CA ASP A 564 0.29 -6.00 0.64
C ASP A 564 -0.76 -5.72 1.72
N VAL A 565 -1.65 -4.77 1.48
CA VAL A 565 -2.82 -4.47 2.32
C VAL A 565 -4.09 -4.75 1.55
N THR A 566 -4.88 -5.74 2.00
CA THR A 566 -6.21 -6.04 1.47
C THR A 566 -7.28 -5.76 2.51
N LEU A 567 -8.13 -4.77 2.25
CA LEU A 567 -9.26 -4.38 3.10
C LEU A 567 -10.57 -4.57 2.35
N ILE A 568 -11.46 -5.39 2.92
CA ILE A 568 -12.79 -5.63 2.36
C ILE A 568 -13.83 -5.28 3.42
N ALA A 569 -14.85 -4.50 3.08
CA ALA A 569 -15.90 -4.13 4.03
C ALA A 569 -17.29 -4.21 3.40
N THR A 570 -18.30 -4.65 4.16
CA THR A 570 -19.71 -4.57 3.71
C THR A 570 -20.34 -3.17 3.89
N GLY A 571 -19.55 -2.20 4.37
CA GLY A 571 -19.91 -0.79 4.49
C GLY A 571 -18.84 0.14 3.88
N ALA A 572 -18.93 1.43 4.20
CA ALA A 572 -17.94 2.41 3.74
C ALA A 572 -16.59 2.20 4.44
N ILE A 573 -15.50 2.49 3.72
CA ILE A 573 -14.16 2.52 4.28
C ILE A 573 -13.70 3.97 4.34
N THR A 574 -13.34 4.45 5.53
CA THR A 574 -12.81 5.80 5.76
C THR A 574 -11.40 5.74 6.34
N GLN A 575 -10.70 6.87 6.29
CA GLN A 575 -9.35 6.97 6.81
C GLN A 575 -9.15 8.29 7.56
N SER A 576 -8.56 8.18 8.74
CA SER A 576 -8.14 9.31 9.55
C SER A 576 -6.61 9.38 9.73
N ALA A 577 -5.86 8.31 9.42
CA ALA A 577 -4.40 8.28 9.49
C ALA A 577 -3.74 7.55 8.30
N PRO A 578 -2.45 7.78 8.00
CA PRO A 578 -1.80 7.26 6.79
C PRO A 578 -1.78 5.73 6.69
N ILE A 579 -1.86 5.21 5.47
CA ILE A 579 -1.63 3.81 5.10
C ILE A 579 -0.29 3.72 4.37
N VAL A 580 0.57 2.79 4.79
CA VAL A 580 1.81 2.42 4.09
C VAL A 580 1.74 0.94 3.71
N SER A 581 1.96 0.63 2.43
CA SER A 581 1.86 -0.72 1.85
C SER A 581 2.66 -0.85 0.56
N ASP A 582 2.97 -2.07 0.10
CA ASP A 582 3.42 -2.31 -1.27
C ASP A 582 2.24 -2.19 -2.24
N ALA A 583 1.29 -3.13 -2.23
CA ALA A 583 -0.01 -2.99 -2.89
C ALA A 583 -1.16 -2.69 -1.93
N LEU A 584 -2.03 -1.74 -2.27
CA LEU A 584 -3.25 -1.40 -1.51
C LEU A 584 -4.51 -1.85 -2.25
N ASN A 585 -5.15 -2.91 -1.78
CA ASN A 585 -6.38 -3.47 -2.32
C ASN A 585 -7.56 -3.15 -1.40
N VAL A 586 -8.54 -2.37 -1.88
CA VAL A 586 -9.67 -1.92 -1.05
C VAL A 586 -11.00 -2.19 -1.77
N ILE A 587 -11.87 -2.98 -1.15
CA ILE A 587 -13.17 -3.37 -1.73
C ILE A 587 -14.29 -3.04 -0.75
N THR A 588 -15.34 -2.37 -1.23
CA THR A 588 -16.60 -2.24 -0.49
C THR A 588 -17.70 -3.08 -1.14
N LEU A 589 -18.52 -3.75 -0.33
CA LEU A 589 -19.58 -4.68 -0.74
C LEU A 589 -20.92 -4.20 -0.19
N ASN A 590 -21.57 -3.24 -0.86
CA ASN A 590 -22.84 -2.67 -0.40
C ASN A 590 -23.75 -2.26 -1.57
N SER A 591 -25.07 -2.27 -1.35
CA SER A 591 -26.07 -1.87 -2.35
C SER A 591 -26.81 -0.62 -1.86
N PRO A 592 -26.85 0.49 -2.63
CA PRO A 592 -26.44 0.64 -4.04
C PRO A 592 -24.93 0.86 -4.27
N GLY A 593 -24.11 0.91 -3.23
CA GLY A 593 -22.66 1.13 -3.24
C GLY A 593 -22.21 1.71 -1.91
N ALA A 594 -20.94 1.54 -1.55
CA ALA A 594 -20.35 2.14 -0.35
C ALA A 594 -19.05 2.88 -0.69
N ASN A 595 -18.85 4.03 -0.06
CA ASN A 595 -17.74 4.91 -0.37
C ASN A 595 -16.41 4.37 0.16
N ILE A 596 -15.33 4.64 -0.57
CA ILE A 596 -13.94 4.47 -0.14
C ILE A 596 -13.34 5.88 -0.02
N THR A 597 -13.07 6.34 1.19
CA THR A 597 -12.54 7.69 1.48
C THR A 597 -11.21 7.59 2.22
N LEU A 598 -10.12 7.56 1.45
CA LEU A 598 -8.73 7.41 1.86
C LEU A 598 -7.93 8.69 1.52
N ALA A 599 -8.34 9.81 2.09
CA ALA A 599 -7.94 11.14 1.63
C ALA A 599 -6.63 11.68 2.26
N ASN A 600 -5.93 10.91 3.10
CA ASN A 600 -4.72 11.37 3.76
C ASN A 600 -3.56 11.49 2.74
N THR A 601 -2.93 12.67 2.64
CA THR A 601 -1.84 12.92 1.68
C THR A 601 -0.53 12.20 2.00
N SER A 602 -0.42 11.58 3.17
CA SER A 602 0.77 10.84 3.59
C SER A 602 0.63 9.34 3.38
N ASN A 603 -0.42 8.87 2.67
CA ASN A 603 -0.45 7.49 2.23
C ASN A 603 0.76 7.19 1.35
N ASP A 604 1.24 5.96 1.38
CA ASP A 604 2.34 5.50 0.55
C ASP A 604 2.05 4.06 0.11
N ALA A 605 1.60 3.92 -1.14
CA ALA A 605 1.41 2.62 -1.77
C ALA A 605 2.14 2.61 -3.11
N ALA A 606 2.91 1.56 -3.40
CA ALA A 606 3.57 1.39 -4.69
C ALA A 606 2.56 1.07 -5.80
N SER A 607 1.47 0.37 -5.45
CA SER A 607 0.31 0.13 -6.32
C SER A 607 -0.99 0.14 -5.52
N TYR A 608 -2.12 0.44 -6.16
CA TYR A 608 -3.42 0.46 -5.50
C TYR A 608 -4.55 0.02 -6.42
N SER A 609 -5.56 -0.63 -5.85
CA SER A 609 -6.77 -1.09 -6.53
C SER A 609 -7.99 -0.97 -5.62
N LEU A 610 -8.90 -0.05 -5.98
CA LEU A 610 -10.06 0.32 -5.17
C LEU A 610 -11.36 0.01 -5.92
N PHE A 611 -12.29 -0.74 -5.31
CA PHE A 611 -13.54 -1.18 -5.95
C PHE A 611 -14.75 -0.96 -5.04
N ALA A 612 -15.79 -0.32 -5.58
CA ALA A 612 -17.12 -0.34 -4.97
C ALA A 612 -17.99 -1.38 -5.69
N CYS A 613 -18.42 -2.41 -4.98
CA CYS A 613 -19.18 -3.54 -5.51
C CYS A 613 -20.55 -3.65 -4.85
N LEU A 614 -21.47 -4.40 -5.46
CA LEU A 614 -22.80 -4.61 -4.90
C LEU A 614 -22.70 -5.43 -3.61
N ALA A 615 -23.72 -5.32 -2.76
CA ALA A 615 -23.83 -6.20 -1.61
C ALA A 615 -23.83 -7.66 -2.06
N LEU A 616 -23.26 -8.52 -1.22
CA LEU A 616 -23.37 -9.97 -1.39
C LEU A 616 -24.85 -10.39 -1.32
N PRO A 617 -25.28 -11.43 -2.06
CA PRO A 617 -24.47 -12.33 -2.87
C PRO A 617 -24.07 -11.78 -4.24
N GLY A 618 -24.51 -10.59 -4.65
CA GLY A 618 -24.20 -10.00 -5.96
C GLY A 618 -22.70 -9.75 -6.17
N GLY A 619 -22.06 -9.10 -5.19
CA GLY A 619 -20.61 -8.97 -5.12
C GLY A 619 -19.96 -8.20 -6.27
N CYS A 620 -18.70 -8.50 -6.57
CA CYS A 620 -17.95 -7.83 -7.65
C CYS A 620 -18.12 -8.52 -9.00
N PRO A 621 -18.01 -7.80 -10.14
CA PRO A 621 -17.98 -8.40 -11.48
C PRO A 621 -16.87 -9.44 -11.66
N THR A 622 -17.10 -10.44 -12.52
CA THR A 622 -16.25 -11.65 -12.65
C THR A 622 -14.83 -11.40 -13.16
N ASP A 623 -14.55 -10.21 -13.71
CA ASP A 623 -13.29 -9.86 -14.36
C ASP A 623 -12.43 -8.92 -13.48
N THR A 624 -12.69 -8.87 -12.17
CA THR A 624 -11.90 -8.07 -11.22
C THR A 624 -10.46 -8.62 -11.12
N PRO A 625 -9.41 -7.84 -11.48
CA PRO A 625 -8.04 -8.35 -11.61
C PRO A 625 -7.45 -9.00 -10.35
N ILE A 626 -7.81 -8.51 -9.16
CA ILE A 626 -7.33 -9.03 -7.87
C ILE A 626 -7.99 -10.35 -7.45
N LEU A 627 -9.09 -10.75 -8.11
CA LEU A 627 -9.75 -12.03 -7.86
C LEU A 627 -9.21 -13.16 -8.73
N SER A 628 -8.33 -12.84 -9.69
CA SER A 628 -7.84 -13.78 -10.69
C SER A 628 -6.61 -14.59 -10.26
N THR A 629 -5.87 -14.14 -9.24
CA THR A 629 -4.63 -14.81 -8.78
C THR A 629 -4.87 -15.90 -7.73
N ASN A 630 -5.99 -15.88 -7.01
CA ASN A 630 -6.35 -16.89 -5.98
C ASN A 630 -7.73 -17.56 -6.17
N GLY A 631 -8.49 -17.22 -7.22
CA GLY A 631 -9.73 -17.93 -7.59
C GLY A 631 -10.95 -17.71 -6.67
N THR A 632 -10.85 -16.87 -5.63
CA THR A 632 -11.97 -16.53 -4.74
C THR A 632 -12.85 -15.45 -5.34
N LYS A 633 -14.06 -15.83 -5.74
CA LYS A 633 -15.09 -14.91 -6.24
C LYS A 633 -15.83 -14.29 -5.06
N PHE A 634 -15.88 -12.96 -4.97
CA PHE A 634 -16.78 -12.29 -4.02
C PHE A 634 -18.19 -12.26 -4.60
N GLY A 635 -19.05 -13.16 -4.10
CA GLY A 635 -20.44 -13.32 -4.55
C GLY A 635 -20.66 -14.45 -5.56
N ILE A 636 -21.88 -14.56 -6.07
CA ILE A 636 -22.33 -15.64 -6.97
C ILE A 636 -21.92 -15.43 -8.44
N GLY A 637 -21.17 -14.37 -8.74
CA GLY A 637 -20.63 -14.09 -10.08
C GLY A 637 -21.68 -13.75 -11.14
N THR A 638 -22.88 -13.35 -10.73
CA THR A 638 -23.96 -12.91 -11.63
C THR A 638 -23.95 -11.40 -11.86
N ASN A 639 -23.17 -10.65 -11.08
CA ASN A 639 -23.07 -9.22 -11.23
C ASN A 639 -22.15 -8.87 -12.40
N THR A 640 -22.60 -7.98 -13.29
CA THR A 640 -21.81 -7.47 -14.41
C THR A 640 -21.30 -6.06 -14.16
N ASN A 641 -21.81 -5.35 -13.15
CA ASN A 641 -21.57 -3.93 -12.93
C ASN A 641 -21.02 -3.65 -11.54
N TYR A 642 -20.16 -2.65 -11.42
CA TYR A 642 -19.76 -2.12 -10.11
C TYR A 642 -20.88 -1.26 -9.49
N ALA A 643 -20.79 -1.04 -8.19
CA ALA A 643 -21.78 -0.29 -7.41
C ALA A 643 -21.45 1.21 -7.34
N ALA A 644 -22.44 2.03 -7.03
CA ALA A 644 -22.35 3.50 -7.02
C ALA A 644 -21.69 4.07 -5.74
N GLY A 645 -20.54 3.53 -5.33
CA GLY A 645 -19.74 4.07 -4.23
C GLY A 645 -18.70 5.08 -4.72
N THR A 646 -18.56 6.21 -4.04
CA THR A 646 -17.50 7.17 -4.38
C THR A 646 -16.13 6.63 -3.95
N ILE A 647 -15.11 6.86 -4.76
CA ILE A 647 -13.71 6.58 -4.43
C ILE A 647 -13.01 7.93 -4.31
N ASN A 648 -12.35 8.17 -3.18
CA ASN A 648 -11.49 9.33 -2.92
C ASN A 648 -10.19 8.81 -2.29
N TYR A 649 -9.07 8.80 -3.02
CA TYR A 649 -7.76 8.36 -2.53
C TYR A 649 -6.68 9.40 -2.83
N ARG A 650 -5.83 9.68 -1.85
CA ARG A 650 -4.67 10.57 -1.99
C ARG A 650 -3.44 9.88 -1.41
N ASP A 651 -2.26 10.20 -1.92
CA ASP A 651 -0.99 9.70 -1.39
C ASP A 651 0.17 10.70 -1.55
N SER A 652 1.32 10.33 -0.97
CA SER A 652 2.57 11.09 -0.99
C SER A 652 3.33 10.96 -2.30
N ASN A 653 3.01 9.95 -3.11
CA ASN A 653 3.52 9.72 -4.46
C ASN A 653 2.81 10.60 -5.51
N GLY A 654 1.79 11.38 -5.10
CA GLY A 654 1.07 12.35 -5.91
C GLY A 654 -0.20 11.80 -6.57
N ALA A 655 -0.69 10.61 -6.18
CA ALA A 655 -1.98 10.11 -6.61
C ALA A 655 -3.12 10.92 -5.97
N ASN A 656 -4.15 11.25 -6.76
CA ASN A 656 -5.37 11.92 -6.32
C ASN A 656 -6.56 11.40 -7.13
N LEU A 657 -7.09 10.27 -6.70
CA LEU A 657 -8.22 9.58 -7.34
C LEU A 657 -9.54 10.08 -6.75
N SER A 658 -10.43 10.63 -7.56
CA SER A 658 -11.81 10.95 -7.15
C SER A 658 -12.82 10.54 -8.23
N GLY A 659 -13.90 9.84 -7.86
CA GLY A 659 -14.91 9.37 -8.82
C GLY A 659 -15.85 8.29 -8.29
N ILE A 660 -16.48 7.53 -9.20
CA ILE A 660 -17.26 6.30 -8.96
C ILE A 660 -16.50 5.15 -9.68
N GLY A 661 -16.25 3.99 -9.04
CA GLY A 661 -15.25 2.98 -9.51
C GLY A 661 -15.47 2.43 -10.94
N THR A 662 -14.43 2.14 -11.77
CA THR A 662 -13.32 1.14 -11.63
C THR A 662 -12.16 1.33 -12.62
N VAL A 663 -10.99 0.64 -12.46
CA VAL A 663 -9.81 0.80 -13.34
C VAL A 663 -8.96 -0.48 -13.56
N SER A 664 -9.09 -1.14 -14.71
CA SER A 664 -7.94 -1.24 -15.64
C SER A 664 -7.93 -0.04 -16.61
N ALA A 665 -9.11 0.54 -16.80
CA ALA A 665 -9.40 1.79 -17.48
C ALA A 665 -10.17 2.72 -16.53
N PHE A 666 -9.67 3.92 -16.22
CA PHE A 666 -10.31 4.87 -15.34
C PHE A 666 -11.43 5.57 -16.09
N SER A 667 -12.65 5.04 -15.97
CA SER A 667 -13.83 5.67 -16.58
C SER A 667 -14.61 6.51 -15.58
N THR A 668 -14.90 7.76 -15.91
CA THR A 668 -15.86 8.59 -15.16
C THR A 668 -16.97 9.06 -16.07
N PHE A 669 -18.17 9.21 -15.54
CA PHE A 669 -19.30 9.82 -16.25
C PHE A 669 -19.82 11.01 -15.45
N THR A 670 -19.84 12.19 -16.08
CA THR A 670 -20.41 13.41 -15.53
C THR A 670 -21.74 13.72 -16.22
N ASN A 671 -22.83 13.79 -15.46
CA ASN A 671 -24.09 14.29 -16.00
C ASN A 671 -24.05 15.82 -16.08
N GLY A 672 -23.76 16.37 -17.26
CA GLY A 672 -23.55 17.80 -17.50
C GLY A 672 -22.17 18.09 -18.07
N ASN A 673 -21.71 19.33 -17.94
CA ASN A 673 -20.38 19.74 -18.39
C ASN A 673 -19.31 19.32 -17.37
N THR A 674 -18.08 19.09 -17.83
CA THR A 674 -16.91 18.87 -16.98
C THR A 674 -15.70 19.65 -17.47
N THR A 675 -14.79 19.99 -16.56
CA THR A 675 -13.51 20.63 -16.87
C THR A 675 -12.38 19.73 -16.39
N VAL A 676 -11.46 19.41 -17.29
CA VAL A 676 -10.24 18.65 -16.98
C VAL A 676 -9.12 19.64 -16.73
N THR A 677 -8.62 19.68 -15.50
CA THR A 677 -7.45 20.46 -15.12
C THR A 677 -6.22 19.57 -15.02
N ALA A 678 -5.03 20.15 -15.16
CA ALA A 678 -3.77 19.43 -15.07
C ALA A 678 -3.53 18.95 -13.62
N ASN A 679 -3.99 17.73 -13.33
CA ASN A 679 -3.67 16.96 -12.13
C ASN A 679 -3.25 15.55 -12.55
N SER A 680 -2.41 14.90 -11.73
CA SER A 680 -1.88 13.56 -11.97
C SER A 680 -3.00 12.51 -11.91
N ILE A 681 -3.65 12.22 -13.03
CA ILE A 681 -4.53 11.06 -13.19
C ILE A 681 -3.66 9.93 -13.74
N THR A 682 -3.49 8.86 -12.96
CA THR A 682 -2.62 7.72 -13.29
C THR A 682 -3.42 6.43 -13.55
N ALA A 683 -3.52 5.99 -14.80
CA ALA A 683 -4.14 4.71 -15.20
C ALA A 683 -3.63 4.23 -16.57
N SER A 684 -3.81 2.94 -16.88
CA SER A 684 -3.47 2.38 -18.21
C SER A 684 -4.32 3.04 -19.29
N ASP A 685 -5.64 2.94 -19.18
CA ASP A 685 -6.57 3.73 -19.98
C ASP A 685 -7.31 4.72 -19.08
N ILE A 686 -7.60 5.92 -19.56
CA ILE A 686 -8.44 6.91 -18.90
C ILE A 686 -9.58 7.24 -19.85
N THR A 687 -10.83 7.19 -19.39
CA THR A 687 -12.02 7.59 -20.12
C THR A 687 -12.81 8.61 -19.32
N LEU A 688 -12.82 9.87 -19.73
CA LEU A 688 -13.66 10.90 -19.11
C LEU A 688 -14.86 11.14 -20.00
N GLU A 689 -16.04 10.81 -19.48
CA GLU A 689 -17.31 10.92 -20.19
C GLU A 689 -18.17 12.01 -19.56
N ALA A 690 -18.84 12.79 -20.39
CA ALA A 690 -19.75 13.85 -19.96
C ALA A 690 -20.97 13.88 -20.87
N SER A 691 -22.17 13.99 -20.30
CA SER A 691 -23.40 14.19 -21.11
C SER A 691 -23.48 15.60 -21.73
N GLY A 692 -22.71 16.55 -21.20
CA GLY A 692 -22.51 17.90 -21.73
C GLY A 692 -21.12 18.09 -22.37
N ASN A 693 -20.56 19.29 -22.24
CA ASN A 693 -19.25 19.65 -22.80
C ASN A 693 -18.09 19.14 -21.91
N ILE A 694 -16.95 18.85 -22.52
CA ILE A 694 -15.67 18.67 -21.82
C ILE A 694 -14.76 19.85 -22.18
N THR A 695 -14.32 20.59 -21.17
CA THR A 695 -13.32 21.66 -21.33
C THR A 695 -11.98 21.17 -20.81
N LEU A 696 -10.90 21.34 -21.57
CA LEU A 696 -9.54 21.07 -21.12
C LEU A 696 -8.87 22.41 -20.80
N GLU A 697 -8.48 22.59 -19.55
CA GLU A 697 -7.88 23.81 -19.01
C GLU A 697 -6.65 23.42 -18.17
N PHE A 698 -5.53 23.25 -18.83
CA PHE A 698 -4.32 22.71 -18.20
C PHE A 698 -3.52 23.85 -17.57
N GLY A 699 -3.45 23.90 -16.24
CA GLY A 699 -2.55 24.82 -15.54
C GLY A 699 -1.05 24.47 -15.68
N SER A 700 -0.74 23.25 -16.15
CA SER A 700 0.62 22.75 -16.39
C SER A 700 0.61 21.66 -17.49
N ASN A 701 1.77 21.31 -18.04
CA ASN A 701 1.85 20.37 -19.17
C ASN A 701 1.48 18.92 -18.79
N LEU A 702 0.52 18.33 -19.49
CA LEU A 702 0.14 16.92 -19.37
C LEU A 702 1.07 16.05 -20.22
N THR A 703 2.13 15.52 -19.64
CA THR A 703 3.16 14.75 -20.39
C THR A 703 2.94 13.24 -20.41
N LYS A 704 2.08 12.70 -19.54
CA LYS A 704 1.76 11.26 -19.46
C LYS A 704 0.52 11.03 -18.58
N ILE A 705 -0.16 9.91 -18.79
CA ILE A 705 -1.20 9.38 -17.89
C ILE A 705 -0.74 8.16 -17.09
N ASN A 706 0.44 7.61 -17.36
CA ASN A 706 1.11 6.61 -16.53
C ASN A 706 2.59 6.50 -16.96
N ASN A 707 3.40 5.80 -16.16
CA ASN A 707 4.82 5.58 -16.44
C ASN A 707 5.10 4.46 -17.46
N ALA A 708 4.14 3.59 -17.76
CA ALA A 708 4.34 2.45 -18.65
C ALA A 708 4.40 2.85 -20.14
N GLY A 709 3.83 4.01 -20.51
CA GLY A 709 3.80 4.46 -21.91
C GLY A 709 2.89 3.61 -22.81
N THR A 710 1.94 2.91 -22.19
CA THR A 710 0.92 2.08 -22.83
C THR A 710 -0.47 2.53 -22.38
N GLY A 711 -1.43 2.43 -23.30
CA GLY A 711 -2.85 2.77 -23.09
C GLY A 711 -3.25 4.12 -23.67
N SER A 712 -4.45 4.58 -23.30
CA SER A 712 -5.17 5.66 -24.00
C SER A 712 -5.80 6.69 -23.06
N PHE A 713 -5.80 7.95 -23.49
CA PHE A 713 -6.56 9.03 -22.88
C PHE A 713 -7.77 9.36 -23.75
N ASN A 714 -8.95 8.92 -23.30
CA ASN A 714 -10.22 9.01 -24.00
C ASN A 714 -11.11 10.07 -23.37
N LEU A 715 -11.64 10.97 -24.19
CA LEU A 715 -12.59 12.00 -23.79
C LEU A 715 -13.85 11.84 -24.61
N ILE A 716 -15.00 11.70 -23.95
CA ILE A 716 -16.28 11.41 -24.62
C ILE A 716 -17.35 12.41 -24.17
N ALA A 717 -17.70 13.36 -25.05
CA ALA A 717 -18.64 14.44 -24.75
C ALA A 717 -19.97 14.27 -25.49
N GLY A 718 -21.09 14.41 -24.77
CA GLY A 718 -22.42 14.57 -25.35
C GLY A 718 -22.62 15.97 -25.97
N GLY A 719 -21.78 16.92 -25.60
CA GLY A 719 -21.62 18.24 -26.21
C GLY A 719 -20.31 18.39 -26.98
N ASN A 720 -19.60 19.50 -26.76
CA ASN A 720 -18.31 19.82 -27.39
C ASN A 720 -17.12 19.41 -26.53
N ILE A 721 -15.96 19.18 -27.15
CA ILE A 721 -14.66 19.13 -26.48
C ILE A 721 -13.86 20.38 -26.86
N THR A 722 -13.44 21.18 -25.88
CA THR A 722 -12.67 22.41 -26.13
C THR A 722 -11.42 22.42 -25.27
N MET A 723 -10.25 22.49 -25.89
CA MET A 723 -8.99 22.81 -25.21
C MET A 723 -8.79 24.32 -25.24
N LEU A 724 -8.73 24.93 -24.07
CA LEU A 724 -8.55 26.37 -23.90
C LEU A 724 -7.08 26.74 -23.99
N ASP A 725 -6.83 27.98 -24.43
CA ASP A 725 -5.56 28.68 -24.27
C ASP A 725 -5.29 28.82 -22.76
N SER A 726 -4.19 28.24 -22.30
CA SER A 726 -3.86 28.11 -20.88
C SER A 726 -2.37 27.85 -20.69
N SER A 727 -1.86 27.94 -19.46
CA SER A 727 -0.42 27.80 -19.17
C SER A 727 0.16 26.38 -19.37
N GLY A 728 -0.59 25.44 -19.96
CA GLY A 728 -0.22 24.04 -20.09
C GLY A 728 -0.74 23.39 -21.38
N THR A 729 0.06 22.45 -21.91
CA THR A 729 -0.16 21.74 -23.18
C THR A 729 -0.28 20.23 -22.97
N ILE A 730 -0.72 19.46 -23.98
CA ILE A 730 -0.63 17.99 -23.95
C ILE A 730 0.73 17.58 -24.50
N GLY A 731 1.66 17.23 -23.62
CA GLY A 731 3.06 16.98 -23.95
C GLY A 731 3.79 18.26 -24.35
N THR A 732 5.12 18.18 -24.43
CA THR A 732 5.96 19.26 -24.96
C THR A 732 6.92 18.70 -26.00
N SER A 733 7.60 19.58 -26.74
CA SER A 733 8.67 19.16 -27.66
C SER A 733 9.82 18.43 -26.97
N ALA A 734 10.05 18.68 -25.68
CA ALA A 734 11.07 17.99 -24.87
C ALA A 734 10.53 16.73 -24.15
N SER A 735 9.23 16.68 -23.85
CA SER A 735 8.58 15.60 -23.12
C SER A 735 7.22 15.29 -23.75
N THR A 736 7.24 14.49 -24.81
CA THR A 736 6.05 14.12 -25.57
C THR A 736 5.06 13.28 -24.75
N PHE A 737 3.77 13.53 -24.94
CA PHE A 737 2.68 12.69 -24.44
C PHE A 737 2.75 11.29 -25.03
N ASN A 738 3.04 10.30 -24.19
CA ASN A 738 3.39 8.95 -24.64
C ASN A 738 2.22 7.96 -24.61
N HIS A 739 0.98 8.42 -24.83
CA HIS A 739 -0.23 7.60 -24.89
C HIS A 739 -1.08 7.94 -26.12
N ASP A 740 -1.98 7.04 -26.50
CA ASP A 740 -2.98 7.34 -27.52
C ASP A 740 -3.95 8.40 -27.00
N LEU A 741 -4.33 9.36 -27.84
CA LEU A 741 -5.23 10.46 -27.47
C LEU A 741 -6.48 10.40 -28.33
N ASN A 742 -7.64 10.15 -27.71
CA ASN A 742 -8.90 9.96 -28.40
C ASN A 742 -9.96 10.94 -27.89
N LEU A 743 -10.37 11.87 -28.74
CA LEU A 743 -11.42 12.85 -28.44
C LEU A 743 -12.65 12.53 -29.28
N THR A 744 -13.77 12.24 -28.61
CA THR A 744 -15.05 11.91 -29.25
C THR A 744 -16.13 12.85 -28.74
N ALA A 745 -16.72 13.64 -29.63
CA ALA A 745 -17.76 14.60 -29.29
C ALA A 745 -19.00 14.39 -30.18
N ALA A 746 -20.18 14.40 -29.58
CA ALA A 746 -21.43 14.55 -30.34
C ALA A 746 -21.51 15.93 -31.02
N GLY A 747 -20.89 16.96 -30.41
CA GLY A 747 -20.67 18.29 -30.97
C GLY A 747 -19.29 18.49 -31.59
N ASN A 748 -18.72 19.68 -31.40
CA ASN A 748 -17.45 20.12 -31.98
C ASN A 748 -16.24 19.71 -31.15
N ILE A 749 -15.08 19.61 -31.80
CA ILE A 749 -13.77 19.52 -31.14
C ILE A 749 -12.95 20.75 -31.54
N ALA A 750 -12.48 21.53 -30.56
CA ALA A 750 -11.60 22.67 -30.78
C ALA A 750 -10.33 22.52 -29.95
N LEU A 751 -9.18 22.47 -30.61
CA LEU A 751 -7.87 22.49 -29.97
C LEU A 751 -7.24 23.88 -30.18
N ASN A 752 -7.25 24.69 -29.12
CA ASN A 752 -6.65 26.01 -29.10
C ASN A 752 -5.29 26.02 -28.39
N GLU A 753 -4.63 24.86 -28.28
CA GLU A 753 -3.33 24.71 -27.63
C GLU A 753 -2.48 23.62 -28.28
N SER A 754 -1.19 23.57 -27.93
CA SER A 754 -0.28 22.56 -28.49
C SER A 754 -0.53 21.14 -27.96
N VAL A 755 -0.33 20.17 -28.85
CA VAL A 755 -0.32 18.73 -28.57
C VAL A 755 0.95 18.12 -29.16
N TYR A 756 1.81 17.57 -28.31
CA TYR A 756 3.03 16.86 -28.71
C TYR A 756 2.94 15.41 -28.22
N GLN A 757 2.66 14.48 -29.13
CA GLN A 757 2.60 13.04 -28.84
C GLN A 757 3.86 12.30 -29.29
N ALA A 758 4.19 11.22 -28.57
CA ALA A 758 5.25 10.29 -28.94
C ALA A 758 4.78 9.43 -30.13
N THR A 759 5.41 8.26 -30.37
CA THR A 759 4.97 7.27 -31.38
C THR A 759 3.63 6.62 -30.99
N LYS A 760 2.54 7.40 -31.10
CA LYS A 760 1.17 7.10 -30.65
C LYS A 760 0.14 7.73 -31.58
N ASN A 761 -1.12 7.35 -31.43
CA ASN A 761 -2.18 7.80 -32.33
C ASN A 761 -2.96 8.99 -31.75
N LEU A 762 -3.39 9.87 -32.65
CA LEU A 762 -4.31 10.97 -32.36
C LEU A 762 -5.62 10.74 -33.11
N THR A 763 -6.72 10.56 -32.37
CA THR A 763 -8.06 10.41 -32.96
C THR A 763 -8.97 11.54 -32.52
N LEU A 764 -9.50 12.30 -33.49
CA LEU A 764 -10.46 13.38 -33.26
C LEU A 764 -11.76 13.06 -34.00
N THR A 765 -12.84 12.81 -33.27
CA THR A 765 -14.15 12.46 -33.84
C THR A 765 -15.23 13.43 -33.35
N GLY A 766 -15.53 14.45 -34.16
CA GLY A 766 -16.70 15.30 -33.99
C GLY A 766 -17.95 14.67 -34.63
N ASN A 767 -19.14 15.14 -34.22
CA ASN A 767 -20.43 14.65 -34.71
C ASN A 767 -20.61 13.13 -34.55
N ALA A 768 -20.07 12.56 -33.46
CA ALA A 768 -20.12 11.15 -33.17
C ALA A 768 -21.56 10.66 -32.92
N SER A 769 -21.85 9.42 -33.31
CA SER A 769 -23.16 8.77 -33.16
C SER A 769 -23.04 7.41 -32.48
N GLY A 770 -24.08 7.00 -31.76
CA GLY A 770 -24.20 5.66 -31.19
C GLY A 770 -23.91 5.59 -29.69
N LEU A 771 -23.97 4.37 -29.16
CA LEU A 771 -23.66 4.11 -27.75
C LEU A 771 -22.15 4.25 -27.51
N THR A 772 -21.77 4.90 -26.41
CA THR A 772 -20.37 4.95 -25.99
C THR A 772 -19.85 3.56 -25.65
N SER A 773 -18.54 3.33 -25.79
CA SER A 773 -17.92 2.03 -25.46
C SER A 773 -18.06 1.67 -23.97
N THR A 774 -18.31 2.65 -23.12
CA THR A 774 -18.60 2.51 -21.69
C THR A 774 -20.07 2.20 -21.40
N GLY A 775 -20.97 2.41 -22.37
CA GLY A 775 -22.41 2.18 -22.23
C GLY A 775 -23.16 3.25 -21.42
N ASN A 776 -22.50 4.32 -20.97
CA ASN A 776 -23.12 5.30 -20.06
C ASN A 776 -23.99 6.35 -20.77
N GLN A 777 -23.76 6.63 -22.06
CA GLN A 777 -24.59 7.57 -22.82
C GLN A 777 -24.72 7.18 -24.30
N ILE A 778 -25.77 7.68 -24.94
CA ILE A 778 -25.94 7.63 -26.39
C ILE A 778 -25.53 8.99 -26.96
N LEU A 779 -24.48 8.98 -27.77
CA LEU A 779 -24.06 10.15 -28.52
C LEU A 779 -25.09 10.43 -29.62
N THR A 780 -25.77 11.56 -29.48
CA THR A 780 -26.71 12.06 -30.48
C THR A 780 -26.00 13.13 -31.30
N PRO A 781 -25.72 12.89 -32.59
CA PRO A 781 -25.01 13.85 -33.43
C PRO A 781 -25.72 15.19 -33.47
N THR A 782 -24.98 16.29 -33.28
CA THR A 782 -25.56 17.64 -33.36
C THR A 782 -25.85 18.07 -34.80
N GLY A 783 -25.33 17.34 -35.80
CA GLY A 783 -25.34 17.73 -37.21
C GLY A 783 -24.33 18.84 -37.55
N SER A 784 -23.62 19.39 -36.57
CA SER A 784 -22.65 20.48 -36.72
C SER A 784 -21.22 20.14 -36.27
N GLY A 785 -21.01 18.96 -35.67
CA GLY A 785 -19.75 18.59 -35.00
C GLY A 785 -18.51 18.58 -35.91
N SER A 786 -17.81 19.71 -35.93
CA SER A 786 -16.60 19.96 -36.72
C SER A 786 -15.34 19.88 -35.85
N VAL A 787 -14.19 19.63 -36.46
CA VAL A 787 -12.87 19.61 -35.80
C VAL A 787 -12.09 20.85 -36.22
N THR A 788 -11.63 21.65 -35.26
CA THR A 788 -10.89 22.89 -35.51
C THR A 788 -9.57 22.90 -34.74
N LEU A 789 -8.48 23.12 -35.45
CA LEU A 789 -7.13 23.33 -34.92
C LEU A 789 -6.72 24.77 -35.24
N GLN A 790 -6.46 25.57 -34.21
CA GLN A 790 -6.28 27.02 -34.35
C GLN A 790 -5.43 27.57 -33.20
N GLY A 791 -4.90 28.78 -33.37
CA GLY A 791 -4.17 29.52 -32.31
C GLY A 791 -2.66 29.62 -32.51
N ASN A 792 -2.12 29.10 -33.63
CA ASN A 792 -0.69 29.01 -33.90
C ASN A 792 0.04 28.01 -33.01
N HIS A 793 -0.58 26.85 -32.78
CA HIS A 793 0.02 25.79 -31.97
C HIS A 793 0.51 24.64 -32.85
N VAL A 794 1.33 23.78 -32.26
CA VAL A 794 1.79 22.55 -32.90
C VAL A 794 0.92 21.40 -32.42
N VAL A 795 0.32 20.67 -33.36
CA VAL A 795 -0.29 19.36 -33.14
C VAL A 795 0.60 18.34 -33.83
N SER A 796 1.41 17.62 -33.08
CA SER A 796 2.39 16.66 -33.60
C SER A 796 2.20 15.30 -32.95
N THR A 797 2.27 14.24 -33.75
CA THR A 797 2.31 12.87 -33.27
C THR A 797 3.31 12.00 -34.03
N GLY A 798 3.91 11.06 -33.32
CA GLY A 798 4.80 10.05 -33.88
C GLY A 798 4.07 8.82 -34.45
N GLY A 799 2.74 8.80 -34.49
CA GLY A 799 1.92 7.74 -35.11
C GLY A 799 0.91 8.31 -36.12
N ASP A 800 -0.26 7.69 -36.22
CA ASP A 800 -1.33 8.13 -37.12
C ASP A 800 -2.17 9.28 -36.53
N VAL A 801 -2.66 10.16 -37.40
CA VAL A 801 -3.71 11.15 -37.09
C VAL A 801 -4.98 10.78 -37.85
N THR A 802 -6.08 10.57 -37.13
CA THR A 802 -7.39 10.31 -37.73
C THR A 802 -8.40 11.36 -37.30
N ILE A 803 -8.99 12.05 -38.28
CA ILE A 803 -9.97 13.12 -38.06
C ILE A 803 -11.29 12.77 -38.74
N ARG A 804 -12.38 12.85 -37.97
CA ARG A 804 -13.76 12.63 -38.40
C ARG A 804 -14.64 13.76 -37.88
N GLY A 805 -15.63 14.16 -38.66
CA GLY A 805 -16.57 15.21 -38.31
C GLY A 805 -17.26 15.79 -39.53
N VAL A 806 -18.04 16.84 -39.32
CA VAL A 806 -18.67 17.58 -40.42
C VAL A 806 -17.60 18.36 -41.19
N ASN A 807 -17.00 19.38 -40.60
CA ASN A 807 -15.88 20.11 -41.22
C ASN A 807 -14.57 19.82 -40.49
N PHE A 808 -13.45 20.02 -41.17
CA PHE A 808 -12.12 20.09 -40.56
C PHE A 808 -11.47 21.42 -40.93
N SER A 809 -10.94 22.15 -39.94
CA SER A 809 -10.28 23.43 -40.15
C SER A 809 -8.91 23.48 -39.47
N LEU A 810 -7.88 23.78 -40.24
CA LEU A 810 -6.52 24.09 -39.79
C LEU A 810 -6.26 25.56 -40.10
N LEU A 811 -6.29 26.42 -39.07
CA LEU A 811 -6.32 27.87 -39.23
C LEU A 811 -5.09 28.51 -38.59
N GLY A 812 -4.24 29.11 -39.43
CA GLY A 812 -3.24 30.09 -38.98
C GLY A 812 -3.97 31.38 -38.59
N ARG A 813 -3.71 31.91 -37.41
CA ARG A 813 -4.34 33.16 -36.91
C ARG A 813 -3.29 34.20 -36.55
N THR A 814 -3.71 35.45 -36.42
CA THR A 814 -2.94 36.44 -35.64
C THR A 814 -3.02 36.07 -34.16
N PRO A 815 -1.95 36.22 -33.35
CA PRO A 815 -2.01 36.02 -31.92
C PRO A 815 -3.17 36.85 -31.33
N LEU A 816 -4.02 36.21 -30.55
CA LEU A 816 -4.87 36.92 -29.60
C LEU A 816 -4.10 36.86 -28.28
N ASP A 817 -3.87 38.03 -27.69
CA ASP A 817 -3.23 38.27 -26.39
C ASP A 817 -1.68 38.27 -26.32
N PRO A 818 -1.03 39.46 -26.19
CA PRO A 818 0.40 39.61 -25.89
C PRO A 818 0.85 39.08 -24.53
N SER A 819 -0.07 38.62 -23.67
CA SER A 819 0.23 38.11 -22.33
C SER A 819 0.32 36.59 -22.22
N ASP A 820 0.09 35.84 -23.31
CA ASP A 820 0.39 34.41 -23.41
C ASP A 820 1.84 34.18 -23.94
N PRO A 821 2.79 33.78 -23.08
CA PRO A 821 4.17 33.55 -23.45
C PRO A 821 4.48 32.06 -23.74
N SER A 822 3.50 31.16 -23.69
CA SER A 822 3.74 29.71 -23.67
C SER A 822 3.37 29.01 -24.98
N GLY A 823 4.37 28.50 -25.71
CA GLY A 823 4.16 27.39 -26.65
C GLY A 823 3.61 27.73 -28.03
N GLN A 824 3.40 29.01 -28.37
CA GLN A 824 3.06 29.43 -29.72
C GLN A 824 4.18 29.11 -30.72
N SER A 825 3.82 28.52 -31.86
CA SER A 825 4.75 28.21 -32.93
C SER A 825 5.05 29.45 -33.77
N PRO A 826 6.33 29.81 -33.98
CA PRO A 826 6.70 30.94 -34.82
C PRO A 826 6.32 30.72 -36.30
N ASN A 827 6.02 29.49 -36.70
CA ASN A 827 5.63 29.13 -38.06
C ASN A 827 4.11 29.26 -38.29
N GLY A 828 3.30 29.42 -37.24
CA GLY A 828 1.84 29.36 -37.29
C GLY A 828 1.28 27.99 -36.89
N GLN A 829 0.07 27.66 -37.34
CA GLN A 829 -0.60 26.41 -36.98
C GLN A 829 0.00 25.22 -37.75
N GLU A 830 0.44 24.21 -37.03
CA GLU A 830 1.07 23.01 -37.61
C GLU A 830 0.34 21.74 -37.18
N LEU A 831 0.12 20.83 -38.13
CA LEU A 831 -0.33 19.46 -37.92
C LEU A 831 0.70 18.51 -38.54
N THR A 832 1.37 17.71 -37.71
CA THR A 832 2.42 16.78 -38.16
C THR A 832 2.13 15.37 -37.67
N ALA A 833 2.25 14.39 -38.57
CA ALA A 833 2.24 12.97 -38.26
C ALA A 833 3.46 12.31 -38.91
N THR A 834 4.20 11.47 -38.19
CA THR A 834 5.28 10.70 -38.83
C THR A 834 4.75 9.56 -39.70
N GLU A 835 3.52 9.11 -39.47
CA GLU A 835 2.82 8.08 -40.25
C GLU A 835 1.72 8.69 -41.13
N THR A 836 0.46 8.26 -40.98
CA THR A 836 -0.64 8.63 -41.87
C THR A 836 -1.50 9.74 -41.27
N ILE A 837 -1.89 10.72 -42.10
CA ILE A 837 -2.99 11.64 -41.78
C ILE A 837 -4.23 11.20 -42.56
N ASN A 838 -5.29 10.82 -41.84
CA ASN A 838 -6.59 10.44 -42.39
C ASN A 838 -7.63 11.52 -42.10
N LEU A 839 -8.07 12.23 -43.15
CA LEU A 839 -9.17 13.19 -43.09
C LEU A 839 -10.42 12.55 -43.66
N LEU A 840 -11.31 12.09 -42.77
CA LEU A 840 -12.51 11.32 -43.09
C LEU A 840 -13.79 12.13 -42.79
N ASN A 841 -13.73 13.43 -43.04
CA ASN A 841 -14.82 14.38 -42.82
C ASN A 841 -15.86 14.34 -43.95
N SER A 842 -17.12 14.61 -43.63
CA SER A 842 -18.21 14.60 -44.62
C SER A 842 -18.47 15.94 -45.31
N GLY A 843 -17.96 17.03 -44.74
CA GLY A 843 -18.16 18.42 -45.15
C GLY A 843 -16.88 19.05 -45.72
N VAL A 844 -16.60 20.29 -45.34
CA VAL A 844 -15.49 21.08 -45.90
C VAL A 844 -14.20 20.86 -45.09
N ILE A 845 -13.10 20.71 -45.81
CA ILE A 845 -11.73 20.78 -45.27
C ILE A 845 -11.16 22.16 -45.58
N THR A 846 -10.68 22.87 -44.58
CA THR A 846 -10.06 24.21 -44.71
C THR A 846 -8.66 24.19 -44.14
N VAL A 847 -7.66 24.58 -44.93
CA VAL A 847 -6.28 24.83 -44.52
C VAL A 847 -5.96 26.26 -44.92
N GLN A 848 -5.92 27.18 -43.96
CA GLN A 848 -5.86 28.60 -44.26
C GLN A 848 -4.78 29.30 -43.45
N GLY A 849 -3.85 29.96 -44.14
CA GLY A 849 -2.89 30.85 -43.51
C GLY A 849 -3.56 32.11 -42.96
N GLY A 850 -3.04 32.60 -41.85
CA GLY A 850 -3.44 33.83 -41.18
C GLY A 850 -2.67 35.04 -41.67
N THR A 851 -2.60 36.09 -40.83
CA THR A 851 -1.82 37.28 -41.11
C THR A 851 -0.51 37.20 -40.34
N ALA A 852 0.62 37.34 -41.02
CA ALA A 852 1.93 37.40 -40.38
C ALA A 852 2.12 38.70 -39.62
N ASP A 853 2.73 38.63 -38.43
CA ASP A 853 3.08 39.77 -37.59
C ASP A 853 4.49 39.62 -37.00
N ALA A 854 4.86 40.43 -36.00
CA ALA A 854 6.21 40.42 -35.43
C ALA A 854 6.58 39.13 -34.68
N THR A 855 5.60 38.33 -34.24
CA THR A 855 5.83 37.18 -33.36
C THR A 855 5.48 35.85 -34.02
N SER A 856 4.58 35.83 -35.01
CA SER A 856 4.13 34.64 -35.71
C SER A 856 4.07 34.86 -37.22
N ALA A 857 4.54 33.86 -37.97
CA ALA A 857 4.35 33.83 -39.40
C ALA A 857 2.89 33.58 -39.82
N GLY A 858 2.04 33.07 -38.92
CA GLY A 858 0.63 32.79 -39.21
C GLY A 858 0.39 31.73 -40.29
N GLY A 859 1.35 30.84 -40.57
CA GLY A 859 1.16 29.76 -41.55
C GLY A 859 0.15 28.69 -41.11
N ALA A 860 -0.27 27.85 -42.04
CA ALA A 860 -1.08 26.65 -41.78
C ALA A 860 -0.48 25.46 -42.52
N ARG A 861 0.18 24.55 -41.80
CA ARG A 861 0.94 23.45 -42.41
C ARG A 861 0.48 22.10 -41.93
N MET A 862 0.21 21.20 -42.86
CA MET A 862 -0.10 19.80 -42.61
C MET A 862 0.99 18.93 -43.23
N THR A 863 1.64 18.07 -42.45
CA THR A 863 2.71 17.18 -42.94
C THR A 863 2.53 15.75 -42.46
N GLY A 864 2.50 14.79 -43.39
CA GLY A 864 2.41 13.35 -43.11
C GLY A 864 3.33 12.52 -44.00
N SER A 865 3.61 11.26 -43.62
CA SER A 865 4.24 10.29 -44.53
C SER A 865 3.27 9.86 -45.63
N THR A 866 2.01 9.63 -45.25
CA THR A 866 0.90 9.46 -46.17
C THR A 866 -0.24 10.39 -45.77
N ILE A 867 -0.95 10.97 -46.74
CA ILE A 867 -2.14 11.79 -46.48
C ILE A 867 -3.30 11.23 -47.29
N ASN A 868 -4.36 10.83 -46.58
CA ASN A 868 -5.62 10.35 -47.14
C ASN A 868 -6.72 11.36 -46.85
N ILE A 869 -7.33 11.88 -47.92
CA ILE A 869 -8.47 12.79 -47.86
C ILE A 869 -9.65 12.08 -48.50
N GLY A 870 -10.63 11.69 -47.68
CA GLY A 870 -11.71 10.82 -48.11
C GLY A 870 -11.23 9.40 -48.47
N THR A 871 -12.13 8.62 -49.07
CA THR A 871 -11.91 7.23 -49.47
C THR A 871 -12.44 6.99 -50.88
N SER A 872 -11.85 6.04 -51.62
CA SER A 872 -12.33 5.71 -52.96
C SER A 872 -13.79 5.27 -52.94
N GLY A 873 -14.66 5.95 -53.69
CA GLY A 873 -16.10 5.64 -53.78
C GLY A 873 -16.93 5.95 -52.52
N GLY A 874 -16.37 6.64 -51.52
CA GLY A 874 -17.06 6.94 -50.27
C GLY A 874 -18.20 7.94 -50.41
N SER A 875 -19.42 7.57 -49.99
CA SER A 875 -20.60 8.45 -49.99
C SER A 875 -20.48 9.63 -49.01
N SER A 876 -19.61 9.50 -48.00
CA SER A 876 -19.35 10.50 -46.96
C SER A 876 -18.02 11.21 -47.15
N ASN A 877 -17.46 11.20 -48.37
CA ASN A 877 -16.24 11.95 -48.66
C ASN A 877 -16.43 13.47 -48.46
N PRO A 878 -15.34 14.22 -48.20
CA PRO A 878 -15.40 15.67 -48.06
C PRO A 878 -16.01 16.31 -49.30
N ILE A 879 -16.86 17.32 -49.13
CA ILE A 879 -17.52 18.03 -50.25
C ILE A 879 -16.64 19.10 -50.88
N ARG A 880 -15.64 19.59 -50.14
CA ARG A 880 -14.69 20.59 -50.62
C ARG A 880 -13.42 20.57 -49.80
N MET A 881 -12.30 20.88 -50.45
CA MET A 881 -11.06 21.26 -49.80
C MET A 881 -10.67 22.67 -50.23
N LEU A 882 -10.45 23.57 -49.26
CA LEU A 882 -9.93 24.91 -49.44
C LEU A 882 -8.53 24.98 -48.83
N VAL A 883 -7.53 25.31 -49.63
CA VAL A 883 -6.16 25.57 -49.18
C VAL A 883 -5.81 26.99 -49.60
N GLN A 884 -5.65 27.90 -48.64
CA GLN A 884 -5.53 29.33 -48.91
C GLN A 884 -4.35 29.97 -48.20
N GLY A 885 -3.44 30.58 -48.95
CA GLY A 885 -2.33 31.35 -48.40
C GLY A 885 -2.82 32.57 -47.61
N GLY A 886 -2.06 32.96 -46.60
CA GLY A 886 -2.42 34.04 -45.69
C GLY A 886 -2.04 35.43 -46.19
N THR A 887 -1.86 36.36 -45.25
CA THR A 887 -1.41 37.73 -45.55
C THR A 887 -0.04 37.97 -44.95
N ASN A 888 0.96 38.15 -45.82
CA ASN A 888 2.27 38.61 -45.45
C ASN A 888 2.40 40.12 -45.69
N ASN A 889 2.44 40.92 -44.63
CA ASN A 889 2.61 42.36 -44.71
C ASN A 889 4.00 42.77 -44.21
N ASN A 890 5.02 42.51 -45.04
CA ASN A 890 6.43 42.85 -44.81
C ASN A 890 7.17 41.98 -43.77
N PHE A 891 6.55 40.89 -43.31
CA PHE A 891 7.20 39.89 -42.45
C PHE A 891 7.94 38.85 -43.31
N GLY A 892 9.09 38.36 -42.90
CA GLY A 892 9.81 37.40 -43.73
C GLY A 892 11.19 37.06 -43.22
N TYR A 893 11.72 35.93 -43.66
CA TYR A 893 13.04 35.47 -43.25
C TYR A 893 14.14 36.17 -44.08
N VAL A 894 15.13 36.70 -43.37
CA VAL A 894 16.30 37.36 -43.96
C VAL A 894 17.49 36.44 -43.79
N THR A 895 18.07 36.01 -44.91
CA THR A 895 19.23 35.12 -44.90
C THR A 895 20.03 35.29 -46.19
N SER A 896 21.34 35.06 -46.10
CA SER A 896 22.23 34.95 -47.26
C SER A 896 22.31 33.51 -47.80
N ASN A 897 21.80 32.53 -47.05
CA ASN A 897 21.73 31.14 -47.45
C ASN A 897 20.37 30.85 -48.10
N THR A 898 20.35 30.72 -49.42
CA THR A 898 19.14 30.42 -50.19
C THR A 898 18.57 29.00 -49.95
N SER A 899 19.28 28.17 -49.20
CA SER A 899 18.86 26.81 -48.81
C SER A 899 18.40 26.72 -47.36
N ASP A 900 18.21 27.84 -46.67
CA ASP A 900 17.73 27.84 -45.29
C ASP A 900 16.27 27.38 -45.21
N PRO A 901 15.95 26.30 -44.46
CA PRO A 901 14.58 25.80 -44.35
C PRO A 901 13.61 26.80 -43.69
N LEU A 902 14.13 27.79 -42.94
CA LEU A 902 13.32 28.83 -42.32
C LEU A 902 12.69 29.78 -43.35
N ILE A 903 13.19 29.81 -44.59
CA ILE A 903 12.56 30.55 -45.69
C ILE A 903 11.13 30.07 -45.91
N GLU A 904 10.88 28.76 -45.88
CA GLU A 904 9.54 28.17 -46.05
C GLU A 904 8.74 28.11 -44.75
N ALA A 905 9.41 27.95 -43.60
CA ALA A 905 8.75 27.77 -42.31
C ALA A 905 8.17 29.07 -41.75
N ARG A 906 8.87 30.21 -41.92
CA ARG A 906 8.50 31.50 -41.34
C ARG A 906 7.68 32.37 -42.28
N GLN A 907 6.63 31.79 -42.85
CA GLN A 907 5.73 32.46 -43.79
C GLN A 907 4.26 32.12 -43.50
N PRO A 908 3.29 33.00 -43.83
CA PRO A 908 1.86 32.72 -43.79
C PRO A 908 1.40 31.80 -44.94
N ASP A 909 2.18 30.75 -45.21
CA ASP A 909 1.87 29.78 -46.26
C ASP A 909 0.86 28.75 -45.76
N ALA A 910 -0.03 28.32 -46.65
CA ALA A 910 -0.92 27.17 -46.44
C ALA A 910 -0.40 25.97 -47.22
N ILE A 911 0.13 24.98 -46.52
CA ILE A 911 0.84 23.84 -47.14
C ILE A 911 0.25 22.52 -46.67
N VAL A 912 -0.07 21.64 -47.62
CA VAL A 912 -0.41 20.24 -47.36
C VAL A 912 0.67 19.38 -48.00
N LYS A 913 1.47 18.68 -47.19
CA LYS A 913 2.67 17.96 -47.64
C LYS A 913 2.61 16.48 -47.22
N SER A 914 2.67 15.60 -48.20
CA SER A 914 2.97 14.17 -48.00
C SER A 914 4.41 13.90 -48.42
N THR A 915 5.21 13.18 -47.62
CA THR A 915 6.55 12.72 -48.06
C THR A 915 6.47 11.43 -48.90
N GLY A 916 5.32 10.77 -48.91
CA GLY A 916 5.01 9.58 -49.70
C GLY A 916 3.77 9.80 -50.57
N GLN A 917 2.72 9.01 -50.34
CA GLN A 917 1.50 9.03 -51.14
C GLN A 917 0.51 10.10 -50.62
N MET A 918 -0.17 10.78 -51.53
CA MET A 918 -1.35 11.59 -51.24
C MET A 918 -2.54 11.09 -52.05
N SER A 919 -3.61 10.70 -51.37
CA SER A 919 -4.86 10.24 -51.96
C SER A 919 -5.98 11.22 -51.62
N VAL A 920 -6.64 11.78 -52.63
CA VAL A 920 -7.63 12.85 -52.46
C VAL A 920 -8.92 12.48 -53.21
N TYR A 921 -9.99 12.25 -52.46
CA TYR A 921 -11.32 11.92 -52.96
C TYR A 921 -12.31 12.97 -52.46
N LEU A 922 -12.77 13.83 -53.36
CA LEU A 922 -13.62 14.97 -53.04
C LEU A 922 -14.92 14.87 -53.81
N ARG A 923 -16.03 15.12 -53.12
CA ARG A 923 -17.31 15.42 -53.77
C ARG A 923 -17.31 16.89 -54.19
N SER A 924 -18.47 17.41 -54.60
CA SER A 924 -18.64 18.81 -54.98
C SER A 924 -19.51 19.55 -53.97
N ASP A 925 -19.11 20.76 -53.57
CA ASP A 925 -19.87 21.59 -52.64
C ASP A 925 -20.89 22.48 -53.38
N PRO A 926 -22.21 22.23 -53.24
CA PRO A 926 -23.24 23.03 -53.90
C PRO A 926 -23.31 24.47 -53.37
N ALA A 927 -22.75 24.76 -52.20
CA ALA A 927 -22.73 26.10 -51.62
C ALA A 927 -21.59 26.98 -52.17
N ALA A 928 -20.54 26.38 -52.74
CA ALA A 928 -19.43 27.11 -53.35
C ALA A 928 -19.43 26.92 -54.86
N LEU A 929 -20.20 27.79 -55.51
CA LEU A 929 -20.33 27.85 -56.95
C LEU A 929 -19.31 28.80 -57.57
N ASP A 930 -18.81 28.40 -58.73
CA ASP A 930 -18.00 29.23 -59.59
C ASP A 930 -18.84 30.26 -60.37
N THR A 931 -19.27 31.32 -59.70
CA THR A 931 -20.09 32.38 -60.32
C THR A 931 -19.28 33.30 -61.25
N SER A 932 -17.95 33.16 -61.28
CA SER A 932 -17.05 34.08 -61.96
C SER A 932 -16.72 33.67 -63.40
N PHE A 933 -16.93 32.41 -63.79
CA PHE A 933 -16.49 31.87 -65.09
C PHE A 933 -17.62 31.55 -66.07
N GLY A 934 -18.74 32.26 -65.98
CA GLY A 934 -19.82 32.25 -66.97
C GLY A 934 -20.86 31.12 -66.82
N ASN A 935 -20.56 30.06 -66.06
CA ASN A 935 -21.55 29.03 -65.69
C ASN A 935 -21.21 28.41 -64.31
N PRO A 936 -22.06 28.56 -63.28
CA PRO A 936 -21.73 28.19 -61.90
C PRO A 936 -21.69 26.68 -61.68
N TYR A 937 -20.49 26.12 -61.61
CA TYR A 937 -20.25 24.74 -61.18
C TYR A 937 -19.67 24.70 -59.76
N PRO A 938 -20.03 23.69 -58.95
CA PRO A 938 -19.54 23.55 -57.58
C PRO A 938 -18.05 23.19 -57.54
N TYR A 939 -17.32 23.76 -56.59
CA TYR A 939 -15.92 23.44 -56.34
C TYR A 939 -15.75 22.15 -55.53
N SER A 940 -14.75 21.37 -55.89
CA SER A 940 -14.18 20.29 -55.07
C SER A 940 -12.89 20.73 -54.40
N LEU A 941 -11.97 21.35 -55.15
CA LEU A 941 -10.72 21.86 -54.63
C LEU A 941 -10.55 23.33 -54.98
N GLN A 942 -10.15 24.13 -54.01
CA GLN A 942 -9.71 25.50 -54.20
C GLN A 942 -8.34 25.67 -53.56
N LEU A 943 -7.32 25.86 -54.39
CA LEU A 943 -5.97 26.21 -53.97
C LEU A 943 -5.72 27.68 -54.36
N VAL A 944 -5.69 28.57 -53.37
CA VAL A 944 -5.70 30.03 -53.60
C VAL A 944 -4.52 30.69 -52.89
N GLY A 945 -3.60 31.28 -53.64
CA GLY A 945 -2.49 32.04 -53.08
C GLY A 945 -2.98 33.24 -52.25
N GLY A 946 -2.17 33.62 -51.26
CA GLY A 946 -2.49 34.71 -50.34
C GLY A 946 -2.09 36.09 -50.85
N THR A 947 -1.78 37.00 -49.93
CA THR A 947 -1.25 38.32 -50.26
C THR A 947 0.15 38.48 -49.68
N ALA A 948 1.16 38.73 -50.51
CA ALA A 948 2.53 39.00 -50.05
C ALA A 948 2.95 40.42 -50.42
N THR A 949 3.19 41.27 -49.42
CA THR A 949 3.56 42.68 -49.58
C THR A 949 4.94 42.93 -48.99
N VAL A 950 5.82 43.57 -49.75
CA VAL A 950 7.16 43.97 -49.32
C VAL A 950 7.31 45.47 -49.52
N ASN A 951 7.39 46.21 -48.41
CA ASN A 951 7.39 47.67 -48.38
C ASN A 951 8.78 48.28 -48.09
N ASP A 952 9.68 47.56 -47.41
CA ASP A 952 11.05 48.02 -47.12
C ASP A 952 12.11 46.93 -47.37
N ASN A 953 13.38 47.33 -47.50
CA ASN A 953 14.50 46.41 -47.79
C ASN A 953 15.32 46.02 -46.54
N GLY A 954 15.13 46.63 -45.36
CA GLY A 954 15.89 46.28 -44.14
C GLY A 954 17.43 46.19 -44.25
N GLY A 955 18.04 46.59 -45.38
CA GLY A 955 19.46 46.42 -45.70
C GLY A 955 19.90 45.03 -46.20
N GLN A 956 19.04 44.00 -46.24
CA GLN A 956 19.39 42.60 -46.58
C GLN A 956 18.28 41.88 -47.38
N PHE A 957 18.61 40.86 -48.17
CA PHE A 957 17.64 40.14 -49.02
C PHE A 957 16.57 39.42 -48.18
N ARG A 958 15.29 39.77 -48.41
CA ARG A 958 14.14 39.24 -47.67
C ARG A 958 13.27 38.35 -48.55
N PHE A 959 12.82 37.23 -48.00
CA PHE A 959 11.78 36.39 -48.59
C PHE A 959 10.44 36.63 -47.88
N ALA A 960 9.42 37.08 -48.62
CA ALA A 960 8.06 37.23 -48.14
C ALA A 960 7.11 36.43 -49.04
N THR A 961 6.56 35.34 -48.50
CA THR A 961 5.65 34.46 -49.25
C THR A 961 4.28 34.34 -48.59
N ALA A 962 3.27 34.04 -49.40
CA ALA A 962 1.91 33.68 -48.99
C ALA A 962 1.39 32.59 -49.95
N LEU A 963 2.10 31.47 -49.98
CA LEU A 963 1.91 30.34 -50.88
C LEU A 963 0.73 29.47 -50.43
N ALA A 964 -0.02 28.96 -51.40
CA ALA A 964 -0.93 27.83 -51.19
C ALA A 964 -0.39 26.61 -51.92
N ALA A 965 -0.06 25.53 -51.22
CA ALA A 965 0.58 24.39 -51.84
C ALA A 965 0.05 23.02 -51.40
N MET A 966 0.03 22.09 -52.37
CA MET A 966 -0.08 20.66 -52.11
C MET A 966 1.18 19.96 -52.65
N ARG A 967 1.90 19.24 -51.79
CA ARG A 967 3.19 18.60 -52.10
C ARG A 967 3.11 17.10 -51.82
N ALA A 968 3.55 16.24 -52.73
CA ALA A 968 3.57 14.78 -52.52
C ALA A 968 4.69 14.10 -53.33
N LYS A 969 5.09 12.87 -52.95
CA LYS A 969 5.88 12.03 -53.85
C LYS A 969 5.02 11.48 -54.98
N ASN A 970 3.87 10.91 -54.64
CA ASN A 970 2.83 10.46 -55.58
C ASN A 970 1.49 11.08 -55.19
N MET A 971 0.68 11.47 -56.17
CA MET A 971 -0.65 12.02 -55.92
C MET A 971 -1.71 11.39 -56.80
N THR A 972 -2.80 10.93 -56.18
CA THR A 972 -4.04 10.57 -56.88
C THR A 972 -5.17 11.46 -56.37
N MET A 973 -5.80 12.20 -57.27
CA MET A 973 -6.93 13.06 -56.98
C MET A 973 -8.13 12.70 -57.85
N VAL A 974 -9.27 12.50 -57.21
CA VAL A 974 -10.58 12.30 -57.83
C VAL A 974 -11.54 13.33 -57.24
N ALA A 975 -12.07 14.19 -58.10
CA ALA A 975 -12.95 15.29 -57.72
C ALA A 975 -14.26 15.24 -58.50
N ASP A 976 -15.39 15.26 -57.80
CA ASP A 976 -16.70 15.33 -58.46
C ASP A 976 -16.97 16.71 -59.08
N GLY A 977 -16.34 17.77 -58.60
CA GLY A 977 -16.54 19.16 -59.03
C GLY A 977 -15.26 19.82 -59.55
N THR A 978 -15.29 21.14 -59.69
CA THR A 978 -14.20 21.92 -60.27
C THR A 978 -12.98 21.99 -59.35
N VAL A 979 -11.79 21.86 -59.93
CA VAL A 979 -10.49 22.08 -59.29
C VAL A 979 -9.93 23.43 -59.73
N LEU A 980 -9.77 24.35 -58.77
CA LEU A 980 -9.20 25.68 -58.98
C LEU A 980 -7.82 25.78 -58.34
N ILE A 981 -6.84 26.24 -59.12
CA ILE A 981 -5.50 26.60 -58.67
C ILE A 981 -5.28 28.05 -59.10
N GLN A 982 -5.27 28.96 -58.15
CA GLN A 982 -5.22 30.40 -58.42
C GLN A 982 -4.11 31.06 -57.63
N GLY A 983 -3.15 31.68 -58.31
CA GLY A 983 -2.16 32.54 -57.68
C GLY A 983 -2.81 33.72 -56.96
N GLY A 984 -2.14 34.18 -55.90
CA GLY A 984 -2.56 35.27 -55.03
C GLY A 984 -2.15 36.64 -55.54
N THR A 985 -2.01 37.60 -54.62
CA THR A 985 -1.54 38.97 -54.93
C THR A 985 -0.14 39.18 -54.35
N THR A 986 0.79 39.68 -55.14
CA THR A 986 2.11 40.14 -54.68
C THR A 986 2.22 41.65 -54.87
N ASN A 987 2.79 42.35 -53.89
CA ASN A 987 3.09 43.77 -53.94
C ASN A 987 4.57 43.97 -53.62
N LEU A 988 5.38 44.29 -54.62
CA LEU A 988 6.81 44.52 -54.50
C LEU A 988 7.12 46.02 -54.61
N ASN A 989 7.39 46.65 -53.46
CA ASN A 989 7.67 48.09 -53.36
C ASN A 989 9.13 48.42 -53.02
N ALA A 990 9.97 47.41 -52.74
CA ALA A 990 11.37 47.57 -52.37
C ALA A 990 12.32 46.84 -53.33
N THR A 991 13.54 47.37 -53.51
CA THR A 991 14.63 46.71 -54.25
C THR A 991 15.25 45.59 -53.42
N GLY A 992 15.64 44.47 -54.04
CA GLY A 992 16.48 43.46 -53.37
C GLY A 992 15.75 42.45 -52.47
N SER A 993 14.46 42.20 -52.69
CA SER A 993 13.64 41.24 -51.94
C SER A 993 12.78 40.39 -52.88
N LEU A 994 12.28 39.23 -52.41
CA LEU A 994 11.34 38.34 -53.11
C LEU A 994 9.94 38.46 -52.49
N ALA A 995 8.92 38.69 -53.33
CA ALA A 995 7.51 38.60 -52.96
C ALA A 995 6.83 37.49 -53.77
N SER A 996 6.29 36.47 -53.09
CA SER A 996 5.62 35.34 -53.76
C SER A 996 4.26 35.01 -53.15
N SER A 997 3.23 34.83 -53.98
CA SER A 997 1.92 34.36 -53.51
C SER A 997 1.35 33.31 -54.45
N SER A 998 2.18 32.39 -54.91
CA SER A 998 1.76 31.38 -55.88
C SER A 998 0.78 30.36 -55.26
N ALA A 999 0.10 29.62 -56.13
CA ALA A 999 -0.67 28.41 -55.81
C ALA A 999 -0.11 27.24 -56.62
N ILE A 1000 0.37 26.19 -55.94
CA ILE A 1000 1.19 25.15 -56.58
C ILE A 1000 0.77 23.75 -56.12
N ILE A 1001 0.56 22.84 -57.07
CA ILE A 1001 0.56 21.40 -56.79
C ILE A 1001 1.88 20.80 -57.30
N LEU A 1002 2.75 20.40 -56.39
CA LEU A 1002 4.09 19.86 -56.67
C LEU A 1002 4.12 18.36 -56.37
N VAL A 1003 4.51 17.53 -57.34
CA VAL A 1003 4.52 16.07 -57.19
C VAL A 1003 5.80 15.45 -57.76
N GLU A 1004 6.59 14.77 -56.93
CA GLU A 1004 7.94 14.33 -57.34
C GLU A 1004 7.94 13.25 -58.43
N THR A 1005 6.94 12.37 -58.47
CA THR A 1005 6.95 11.21 -59.39
C THR A 1005 5.71 11.18 -60.29
N GLU A 1006 4.55 10.74 -59.80
CA GLU A 1006 3.33 10.66 -60.61
C GLU A 1006 2.17 11.46 -60.00
N LYS A 1007 1.54 12.30 -60.82
CA LYS A 1007 0.30 13.00 -60.51
C LYS A 1007 -0.83 12.52 -61.41
N ARG A 1008 -1.87 11.95 -60.80
CA ARG A 1008 -3.12 11.59 -61.46
C ARG A 1008 -4.24 12.50 -60.95
N LEU A 1009 -4.87 13.26 -61.83
CA LEU A 1009 -6.00 14.11 -61.48
C LEU A 1009 -7.18 13.81 -62.41
N THR A 1010 -8.31 13.43 -61.82
CA THR A 1010 -9.54 13.08 -62.55
C THR A 1010 -10.71 13.88 -62.01
N THR A 1011 -11.43 14.57 -62.89
CA THR A 1011 -12.76 15.10 -62.58
C THR A 1011 -13.85 14.17 -63.14
N THR A 1012 -14.78 13.74 -62.29
CA THR A 1012 -15.68 12.60 -62.58
C THR A 1012 -17.06 13.00 -63.08
N THR A 1013 -17.55 14.21 -62.78
CA THR A 1013 -18.86 14.66 -63.29
C THR A 1013 -18.72 15.43 -64.62
N PRO A 1014 -19.72 15.34 -65.52
CA PRO A 1014 -19.75 16.16 -66.71
C PRO A 1014 -19.71 17.65 -66.36
N ASN A 1015 -18.82 18.41 -67.01
CA ASN A 1015 -18.55 19.84 -66.79
C ASN A 1015 -17.65 20.21 -65.58
N ALA A 1016 -17.24 19.26 -64.74
CA ALA A 1016 -16.24 19.50 -63.70
C ALA A 1016 -14.87 19.84 -64.30
N SER A 1017 -14.40 21.06 -64.03
CA SER A 1017 -13.31 21.68 -64.77
C SER A 1017 -12.00 21.71 -63.97
N VAL A 1018 -10.87 21.90 -64.66
CA VAL A 1018 -9.57 22.16 -64.02
C VAL A 1018 -9.09 23.52 -64.49
N ILE A 1019 -8.88 24.44 -63.55
CA ILE A 1019 -8.60 25.85 -63.82
C ILE A 1019 -7.31 26.22 -63.11
N VAL A 1020 -6.28 26.55 -63.89
CA VAL A 1020 -4.99 27.02 -63.40
C VAL A 1020 -4.82 28.47 -63.81
N ARG A 1021 -4.82 29.36 -62.84
CA ARG A 1021 -4.80 30.81 -63.03
C ARG A 1021 -3.60 31.42 -62.31
N GLY A 1022 -2.83 32.22 -63.03
CA GLY A 1022 -1.80 33.09 -62.45
C GLY A 1022 -2.41 34.16 -61.55
N GLY A 1023 -1.66 34.60 -60.55
CA GLY A 1023 -2.09 35.65 -59.63
C GLY A 1023 -1.84 37.06 -60.16
N THR A 1024 -1.86 38.04 -59.26
CA THR A 1024 -1.56 39.43 -59.57
C THR A 1024 -0.20 39.82 -58.98
N ALA A 1025 0.69 40.39 -59.78
CA ALA A 1025 1.96 40.96 -59.32
C ALA A 1025 2.03 42.47 -59.55
N ASN A 1026 1.97 43.23 -58.46
CA ASN A 1026 2.09 44.67 -58.48
C ASN A 1026 3.52 45.07 -58.13
N VAL A 1027 4.23 45.68 -59.07
CA VAL A 1027 5.59 46.17 -58.87
C VAL A 1027 5.59 47.69 -58.91
N SER A 1028 6.21 48.32 -57.92
CA SER A 1028 6.33 49.79 -57.91
C SER A 1028 7.05 50.30 -59.16
N ASN A 1029 6.53 51.36 -59.77
CA ASN A 1029 7.13 52.04 -60.93
C ASN A 1029 8.53 52.62 -60.66
N SER A 1030 8.95 52.71 -59.38
CA SER A 1030 10.30 53.13 -58.98
C SER A 1030 11.36 52.04 -59.11
N LEU A 1031 10.98 50.79 -59.40
CA LEU A 1031 11.88 49.64 -59.51
C LEU A 1031 12.30 49.38 -60.96
N THR A 1032 13.27 48.47 -61.17
CA THR A 1032 13.75 48.07 -62.51
C THR A 1032 13.14 46.75 -62.96
N SER A 1033 13.28 46.41 -64.25
CA SER A 1033 12.88 45.11 -64.80
C SER A 1033 13.59 43.92 -64.13
N ILE A 1034 14.83 44.12 -63.65
CA ILE A 1034 15.58 43.08 -62.92
C ILE A 1034 14.90 42.80 -61.56
N SER A 1035 14.54 43.84 -60.83
CA SER A 1035 13.82 43.70 -59.56
C SER A 1035 12.41 43.14 -59.74
N ALA A 1036 11.74 43.46 -60.87
CA ALA A 1036 10.40 42.99 -61.16
C ALA A 1036 10.30 41.45 -61.21
N SER A 1037 11.36 40.75 -61.64
CA SER A 1037 11.41 39.27 -61.63
C SER A 1037 11.32 38.63 -60.25
N ASN A 1038 11.52 39.40 -59.18
CA ASN A 1038 11.33 38.92 -57.82
C ASN A 1038 9.86 38.96 -57.34
N ALA A 1039 8.93 39.46 -58.16
CA ALA A 1039 7.50 39.39 -57.88
C ALA A 1039 6.88 38.21 -58.65
N THR A 1040 6.42 37.19 -57.91
CA THR A 1040 5.91 35.95 -58.50
C THR A 1040 4.51 35.60 -57.98
N ALA A 1041 3.56 35.41 -58.88
CA ALA A 1041 2.21 34.98 -58.52
C ALA A 1041 1.72 33.96 -59.56
N LEU A 1042 2.05 32.69 -59.35
CA LEU A 1042 1.77 31.62 -60.31
C LEU A 1042 0.55 30.80 -59.90
N GLY A 1043 -0.16 30.26 -60.87
CA GLY A 1043 -0.94 29.03 -60.70
C GLY A 1043 -0.17 27.93 -61.40
N GLN A 1044 0.18 26.85 -60.69
CA GLN A 1044 1.12 25.86 -61.22
C GLN A 1044 0.76 24.41 -60.89
N LEU A 1045 0.84 23.55 -61.90
CA LEU A 1045 0.92 22.10 -61.75
C LEU A 1045 2.34 21.65 -62.13
N ASP A 1046 3.05 21.05 -61.18
CA ASP A 1046 4.45 20.63 -61.39
C ASP A 1046 4.67 19.15 -61.00
N PRO A 1047 4.45 18.15 -61.88
CA PRO A 1047 4.81 16.76 -61.57
C PRO A 1047 5.95 16.19 -62.43
N SER A 1048 6.64 15.11 -62.05
CA SER A 1048 7.49 14.41 -63.03
C SER A 1048 6.67 13.75 -64.15
N LYS A 1049 5.54 13.11 -63.83
CA LYS A 1049 4.55 12.60 -64.80
C LYS A 1049 3.16 13.13 -64.49
N LEU A 1050 2.45 13.61 -65.51
CA LEU A 1050 1.09 14.12 -65.40
C LEU A 1050 0.09 13.25 -66.18
N PHE A 1051 -0.91 12.73 -65.47
CA PHE A 1051 -2.11 12.14 -66.05
C PHE A 1051 -3.33 12.97 -65.64
N LEU A 1052 -3.89 13.70 -66.59
CA LEU A 1052 -4.97 14.66 -66.36
C LEU A 1052 -6.21 14.25 -67.16
N ASN A 1053 -7.29 13.90 -66.46
CA ASN A 1053 -8.58 13.52 -67.05
C ASN A 1053 -9.65 14.53 -66.62
N VAL A 1054 -10.17 15.32 -67.56
CA VAL A 1054 -11.06 16.46 -67.27
C VAL A 1054 -12.42 16.25 -67.91
N GLY A 1055 -13.46 16.06 -67.09
CA GLY A 1055 -14.85 15.92 -67.54
C GLY A 1055 -15.50 17.22 -68.06
N GLY A 1056 -14.95 18.38 -67.69
CA GLY A 1056 -15.35 19.72 -68.15
C GLY A 1056 -14.30 20.39 -69.00
N ARG A 1057 -13.94 21.64 -68.65
CA ARG A 1057 -12.94 22.42 -69.39
C ARG A 1057 -11.59 22.43 -68.65
N LEU A 1058 -10.50 22.48 -69.40
CA LEU A 1058 -9.16 22.81 -68.88
C LEU A 1058 -8.86 24.27 -69.21
N VAL A 1059 -8.47 25.07 -68.22
CA VAL A 1059 -8.09 26.48 -68.43
C VAL A 1059 -6.71 26.74 -67.87
N LEU A 1060 -5.85 27.36 -68.69
CA LEU A 1060 -4.63 28.01 -68.25
C LEU A 1060 -4.78 29.51 -68.50
N GLU A 1061 -4.93 30.27 -67.43
CA GLU A 1061 -5.06 31.72 -67.47
C GLU A 1061 -3.80 32.37 -66.89
N GLY A 1062 -3.13 33.18 -67.70
CA GLY A 1062 -2.01 34.02 -67.28
C GLY A 1062 -2.41 35.00 -66.18
N GLY A 1063 -1.48 35.28 -65.27
CA GLY A 1063 -1.72 36.24 -64.21
C GLY A 1063 -1.56 37.69 -64.68
N ARG A 1064 -1.94 38.64 -63.84
CA ARG A 1064 -1.85 40.08 -64.13
C ARG A 1064 -0.56 40.65 -63.55
N HIS A 1065 0.07 41.58 -64.24
CA HIS A 1065 1.19 42.35 -63.66
C HIS A 1065 1.06 43.84 -63.92
N THR A 1066 1.58 44.66 -63.01
CA THR A 1066 1.70 46.12 -63.15
C THR A 1066 3.13 46.56 -62.82
N GLY A 1067 3.58 47.68 -63.39
CA GLY A 1067 4.94 48.19 -63.22
C GLY A 1067 5.90 47.81 -64.37
N PRO A 1068 7.23 47.87 -64.14
CA PRO A 1068 8.24 47.45 -65.12
C PRO A 1068 8.06 45.98 -65.53
N ALA A 1069 8.33 45.66 -66.80
CA ALA A 1069 8.28 44.28 -67.30
C ALA A 1069 9.31 43.39 -66.59
N GLY A 1070 8.92 42.17 -66.19
CA GLY A 1070 9.83 41.20 -65.57
C GLY A 1070 9.18 40.27 -64.56
N SER A 1071 8.02 40.62 -64.00
CA SER A 1071 7.27 39.79 -63.05
C SER A 1071 6.83 38.46 -63.64
N LEU A 1072 6.80 37.41 -62.81
CA LEU A 1072 6.38 36.07 -63.24
C LEU A 1072 4.94 35.80 -62.79
N THR A 1073 4.00 35.91 -63.72
CA THR A 1073 2.56 35.72 -63.46
C THR A 1073 1.95 34.79 -64.50
N SER A 1074 2.06 33.49 -64.30
CA SER A 1074 1.67 32.48 -65.30
C SER A 1074 0.68 31.48 -64.73
N GLY A 1075 -0.25 31.02 -65.56
CA GLY A 1075 -0.97 29.77 -65.36
C GLY A 1075 -0.24 28.68 -66.11
N ARG A 1076 0.43 27.76 -65.39
CA ARG A 1076 1.36 26.82 -66.04
C ARG A 1076 1.21 25.37 -65.57
N ILE A 1077 1.56 24.47 -66.49
CA ILE A 1077 1.76 23.06 -66.25
C ILE A 1077 3.20 22.77 -66.66
N ASP A 1078 4.04 22.32 -65.73
CA ASP A 1078 5.40 21.92 -66.02
C ASP A 1078 5.55 20.47 -65.60
N ALA A 1079 6.02 19.58 -66.47
CA ALA A 1079 6.32 18.23 -66.04
C ALA A 1079 7.71 17.77 -66.44
N GLY A 1080 8.39 17.02 -65.57
CA GLY A 1080 9.76 16.56 -65.84
C GLY A 1080 9.87 15.61 -67.05
N ASP A 1081 8.92 14.68 -67.17
CA ASP A 1081 8.91 13.63 -68.18
C ASP A 1081 7.68 13.74 -69.10
N GLU A 1082 6.59 13.06 -68.74
CA GLU A 1082 5.44 12.80 -69.60
C GLU A 1082 4.22 13.62 -69.18
N ILE A 1083 3.54 14.21 -70.17
CA ILE A 1083 2.24 14.89 -69.98
C ILE A 1083 1.18 14.20 -70.81
N GLN A 1084 0.15 13.67 -70.16
CA GLN A 1084 -1.08 13.17 -70.78
C GLN A 1084 -2.28 13.96 -70.30
N ILE A 1085 -2.96 14.63 -71.23
CA ILE A 1085 -4.16 15.41 -70.96
C ILE A 1085 -5.31 14.86 -71.80
N SER A 1086 -6.38 14.42 -71.15
CA SER A 1086 -7.63 14.04 -71.79
C SER A 1086 -8.75 14.96 -71.33
N VAL A 1087 -9.37 15.68 -72.27
CA VAL A 1087 -10.51 16.56 -72.01
C VAL A 1087 -11.74 15.96 -72.70
N PHE A 1088 -12.78 15.68 -71.91
CA PHE A 1088 -14.01 15.01 -72.34
C PHE A 1088 -15.22 15.96 -72.42
N GLY A 1089 -15.11 17.17 -71.87
CA GLY A 1089 -16.19 18.15 -71.83
C GLY A 1089 -16.42 18.85 -73.18
N ALA A 1090 -17.70 19.09 -73.51
CA ALA A 1090 -18.07 19.94 -74.65
C ALA A 1090 -17.64 21.40 -74.43
N PRO A 1091 -17.39 22.19 -75.49
CA PRO A 1091 -17.02 23.60 -75.37
C PRO A 1091 -18.02 24.40 -74.53
N ALA A 1092 -17.53 25.08 -73.49
CA ALA A 1092 -18.35 25.83 -72.54
C ALA A 1092 -17.85 27.29 -72.39
N PRO A 1093 -18.73 28.26 -72.10
CA PRO A 1093 -18.36 29.67 -71.94
C PRO A 1093 -17.55 29.87 -70.66
N TYR A 1094 -16.36 30.48 -70.78
CA TYR A 1094 -15.46 30.89 -69.72
C TYR A 1094 -15.29 32.41 -69.72
N THR A 1095 -15.54 33.01 -68.57
CA THR A 1095 -15.41 34.46 -68.37
C THR A 1095 -14.13 34.77 -67.61
N TYR A 1096 -13.32 35.70 -68.15
CA TYR A 1096 -12.08 36.17 -67.54
C TYR A 1096 -11.98 37.69 -67.61
N THR A 1097 -11.10 38.26 -66.78
CA THR A 1097 -10.82 39.69 -66.79
C THR A 1097 -9.62 39.95 -67.70
N THR A 1098 -9.81 40.71 -68.78
CA THR A 1098 -8.73 41.10 -69.71
C THR A 1098 -7.69 41.96 -69.00
N SER A 1099 -6.48 42.10 -69.53
CA SER A 1099 -5.44 42.98 -68.97
C SER A 1099 -5.88 44.45 -68.79
N ALA A 1100 -6.82 44.93 -69.61
CA ALA A 1100 -7.42 46.26 -69.50
C ALA A 1100 -8.44 46.42 -68.36
N GLY A 1101 -8.76 45.33 -67.65
CA GLY A 1101 -9.70 45.32 -66.52
C GLY A 1101 -11.16 45.11 -66.93
N THR A 1102 -11.44 44.80 -68.20
CA THR A 1102 -12.78 44.51 -68.71
C THR A 1102 -13.08 43.01 -68.67
N THR A 1103 -14.35 42.64 -68.58
CA THR A 1103 -14.80 41.24 -68.63
C THR A 1103 -14.89 40.75 -70.08
N ASN A 1104 -14.29 39.61 -70.40
CA ASN A 1104 -14.40 38.94 -71.70
C ASN A 1104 -14.86 37.48 -71.52
N THR A 1105 -15.65 36.95 -72.46
CA THR A 1105 -16.15 35.57 -72.42
C THR A 1105 -15.75 34.83 -73.69
N VAL A 1106 -15.13 33.67 -73.53
CA VAL A 1106 -14.66 32.79 -74.61
C VAL A 1106 -15.25 31.39 -74.43
N THR A 1107 -15.49 30.65 -75.52
CA THR A 1107 -16.08 29.31 -75.43
C THR A 1107 -15.09 28.28 -75.96
N GLY A 1108 -14.80 27.25 -75.15
CA GLY A 1108 -13.87 26.18 -75.51
C GLY A 1108 -13.80 25.07 -74.46
N SER A 1109 -13.11 23.97 -74.79
CA SER A 1109 -12.85 22.83 -73.91
C SER A 1109 -11.46 22.90 -73.30
N PHE A 1110 -10.45 23.38 -74.04
CA PHE A 1110 -9.14 23.72 -73.50
C PHE A 1110 -8.79 25.16 -73.91
N LEU A 1111 -8.74 26.04 -72.91
CA LEU A 1111 -8.47 27.46 -73.07
C LEU A 1111 -7.08 27.79 -72.56
N MET A 1112 -6.26 28.42 -73.40
CA MET A 1112 -5.01 29.07 -73.01
C MET A 1112 -5.17 30.57 -73.19
N ILE A 1113 -5.30 31.31 -72.10
CA ILE A 1113 -5.56 32.74 -72.07
C ILE A 1113 -4.33 33.41 -71.47
N GLY A 1114 -3.64 34.26 -72.21
CA GLY A 1114 -2.41 34.86 -71.71
C GLY A 1114 -1.61 35.62 -72.75
N GLY A 1115 -0.37 35.94 -72.41
CA GLY A 1115 0.57 36.63 -73.27
C GLY A 1115 0.87 35.91 -74.59
N ARG A 1116 1.60 36.59 -75.47
CA ARG A 1116 1.88 36.09 -76.84
C ARG A 1116 2.70 34.79 -76.85
N ASN A 1117 3.35 34.44 -75.75
CA ASN A 1117 4.13 33.21 -75.64
C ASN A 1117 3.31 32.09 -74.97
N SER A 1118 1.98 32.21 -74.90
CA SER A 1118 1.14 31.11 -74.44
C SER A 1118 1.17 29.94 -75.43
N GLY A 1119 1.51 28.74 -74.96
CA GLY A 1119 1.74 27.60 -75.83
C GLY A 1119 2.28 26.37 -75.12
N PHE A 1120 2.63 25.37 -75.93
CA PHE A 1120 3.26 24.14 -75.49
C PHE A 1120 4.76 24.19 -75.80
N TYR A 1121 5.60 23.73 -74.88
CA TYR A 1121 7.04 23.83 -74.99
C TYR A 1121 7.74 22.54 -74.55
N ASP A 1122 8.90 22.29 -75.14
CA ASP A 1122 9.82 21.26 -74.66
C ASP A 1122 10.81 21.80 -73.60
N SER A 1123 11.77 20.97 -73.21
CA SER A 1123 12.77 21.33 -72.20
C SER A 1123 13.71 22.48 -72.58
N PHE A 1124 13.79 22.85 -73.86
CA PHE A 1124 14.62 23.95 -74.37
C PHE A 1124 13.80 25.17 -74.79
N ASN A 1125 12.53 25.26 -74.35
CA ASN A 1125 11.58 26.30 -74.74
C ASN A 1125 11.27 26.32 -76.25
N ILE A 1126 11.38 25.18 -76.95
CA ILE A 1126 10.99 25.07 -78.35
C ILE A 1126 9.47 24.84 -78.41
N PRO A 1127 8.69 25.63 -79.19
CA PRO A 1127 7.25 25.46 -79.30
C PRO A 1127 6.85 24.11 -79.92
N LEU A 1128 5.89 23.42 -79.31
CA LEU A 1128 5.32 22.15 -79.78
C LEU A 1128 3.90 22.33 -80.32
N GLY A 1129 3.55 21.57 -81.37
CA GLY A 1129 2.19 21.57 -81.95
C GLY A 1129 1.80 22.81 -82.79
N GLY A 1130 2.69 23.79 -82.94
CA GLY A 1130 2.49 24.98 -83.78
C GLY A 1130 1.22 25.77 -83.40
N ALA A 1131 0.32 25.98 -84.37
CA ALA A 1131 -0.98 26.64 -84.18
C ALA A 1131 -2.00 25.83 -83.34
N SER A 1132 -1.72 24.54 -83.11
CA SER A 1132 -2.60 23.56 -82.48
C SER A 1132 -1.97 22.97 -81.21
N TYR A 1133 -2.54 21.88 -80.68
CA TYR A 1133 -2.02 21.15 -79.53
C TYR A 1133 -1.21 19.91 -79.95
N PRO A 1134 -0.17 19.51 -79.18
CA PRO A 1134 0.59 18.28 -79.38
C PRO A 1134 -0.27 17.02 -79.23
N LYS A 1135 -0.05 16.01 -80.08
CA LYS A 1135 -0.75 14.70 -80.06
C LYS A 1135 0.21 13.52 -79.89
N GLU A 1136 1.49 13.80 -79.68
CA GLU A 1136 2.56 12.80 -79.64
C GLU A 1136 3.43 13.06 -78.42
N PHE A 1137 4.09 12.01 -77.95
CA PHE A 1137 5.04 12.08 -76.85
C PHE A 1137 6.09 13.18 -77.10
N PRO A 1138 6.48 14.00 -76.09
CA PRO A 1138 6.26 13.87 -74.64
C PRO A 1138 5.00 14.55 -74.08
N ILE A 1139 4.27 15.32 -74.89
CA ILE A 1139 2.99 15.95 -74.50
C ILE A 1139 1.87 15.40 -75.39
N THR A 1140 0.99 14.58 -74.82
CA THR A 1140 -0.18 14.06 -75.54
C THR A 1140 -1.45 14.72 -75.04
N VAL A 1141 -2.12 15.47 -75.91
CA VAL A 1141 -3.45 16.05 -75.62
C VAL A 1141 -4.51 15.34 -76.47
N SER A 1142 -5.53 14.79 -75.80
CA SER A 1142 -6.68 14.15 -76.41
C SER A 1142 -7.96 14.94 -76.12
N MET A 1143 -8.67 15.33 -77.19
CA MET A 1143 -9.96 16.02 -77.14
C MET A 1143 -11.05 15.05 -77.60
N LEU A 1144 -11.72 14.41 -76.65
CA LEU A 1144 -12.75 13.40 -76.93
C LEU A 1144 -14.14 14.07 -76.82
N GLY A 1145 -14.53 14.80 -77.87
CA GLY A 1145 -15.84 15.47 -77.94
C GLY A 1145 -15.94 16.52 -79.06
N ASP A 1146 -14.89 17.32 -79.27
CA ASP A 1146 -14.77 18.27 -80.39
C ASP A 1146 -13.28 18.63 -80.64
N PRO A 1147 -12.66 18.22 -81.77
CA PRO A 1147 -11.28 18.56 -82.09
C PRO A 1147 -10.99 20.07 -82.21
N ALA A 1148 -12.02 20.91 -82.42
CA ALA A 1148 -11.92 22.36 -82.52
C ALA A 1148 -12.03 23.08 -81.15
N GLY A 1149 -12.20 22.34 -80.05
CA GLY A 1149 -12.39 22.89 -78.70
C GLY A 1149 -11.14 23.50 -78.04
N TYR A 1150 -9.98 23.48 -78.69
CA TYR A 1150 -8.75 24.15 -78.21
C TYR A 1150 -8.70 25.61 -78.70
N LEU A 1151 -8.54 26.55 -77.78
CA LEU A 1151 -8.47 27.98 -78.10
C LEU A 1151 -7.29 28.65 -77.39
N ARG A 1152 -6.47 29.36 -78.17
CA ARG A 1152 -5.51 30.35 -77.66
C ARG A 1152 -6.10 31.74 -77.75
N VAL A 1153 -6.15 32.43 -76.62
CA VAL A 1153 -6.71 33.77 -76.48
C VAL A 1153 -5.58 34.72 -76.10
N PRO A 1154 -4.98 35.43 -77.08
CA PRO A 1154 -3.88 36.34 -76.81
C PRO A 1154 -4.36 37.60 -76.08
N ASP A 1155 -3.79 37.84 -74.90
CA ASP A 1155 -3.95 39.07 -74.11
C ASP A 1155 -2.56 39.48 -73.59
N SER A 1156 -1.89 40.39 -74.30
CA SER A 1156 -0.48 40.71 -74.09
C SER A 1156 -0.14 41.39 -72.75
N GLY A 1157 -1.15 41.82 -71.99
CA GLY A 1157 -0.95 42.36 -70.64
C GLY A 1157 -1.19 41.34 -69.52
N LEU A 1158 -1.57 40.12 -69.86
CA LEU A 1158 -1.52 38.97 -68.95
C LEU A 1158 -0.18 38.25 -69.16
N GLY A 1159 0.30 37.52 -68.15
CA GLY A 1159 1.43 36.61 -68.36
C GLY A 1159 1.01 35.39 -69.17
N ASP A 1160 1.96 34.50 -69.44
CA ASP A 1160 1.75 33.42 -70.41
C ASP A 1160 0.98 32.23 -69.79
N GLY A 1161 0.17 31.55 -70.60
CA GLY A 1161 -0.38 30.23 -70.32
C GLY A 1161 0.52 29.15 -70.90
N ILE A 1162 1.21 28.38 -70.05
CA ILE A 1162 2.33 27.51 -70.48
C ILE A 1162 2.03 26.04 -70.15
N VAL A 1163 2.31 25.15 -71.10
CA VAL A 1163 2.47 23.72 -70.82
C VAL A 1163 3.86 23.31 -71.28
N GLN A 1164 4.70 22.86 -70.37
CA GLN A 1164 6.10 22.55 -70.65
C GLN A 1164 6.48 21.17 -70.14
N THR A 1165 7.22 20.40 -70.95
CA THR A 1165 7.88 19.16 -70.51
C THR A 1165 9.37 19.40 -70.23
N GLY A 1166 9.99 18.58 -69.39
CA GLY A 1166 11.43 18.49 -69.17
C GLY A 1166 12.14 17.56 -70.17
N LEU A 1167 11.40 16.98 -71.12
CA LEU A 1167 11.95 16.23 -72.26
C LEU A 1167 12.08 17.10 -73.51
N HIS A 1168 13.09 16.82 -74.32
CA HIS A 1168 13.27 17.41 -75.64
C HIS A 1168 12.65 16.52 -76.72
N VAL A 1169 12.01 17.12 -77.72
CA VAL A 1169 11.43 16.38 -78.85
C VAL A 1169 12.53 16.13 -79.89
N PHE A 1170 12.87 14.85 -80.13
CA PHE A 1170 13.82 14.51 -81.19
C PHE A 1170 13.23 14.79 -82.57
N ASP A 1171 14.00 15.43 -83.45
CA ASP A 1171 13.61 15.62 -84.85
C ASP A 1171 13.68 14.25 -85.57
N GLU A 1172 12.52 13.68 -85.91
CA GLU A 1172 12.41 12.39 -86.60
C GLU A 1172 13.11 12.40 -87.98
N SER A 1173 13.40 13.57 -88.57
CA SER A 1173 14.16 13.68 -89.82
C SER A 1173 15.64 13.27 -89.65
N LEU A 1174 16.22 13.47 -88.47
CA LEU A 1174 17.58 13.03 -88.15
C LEU A 1174 17.62 11.55 -87.76
N LEU A 1175 16.57 11.02 -87.14
CA LEU A 1175 16.45 9.59 -86.84
C LEU A 1175 16.26 8.77 -88.10
N SER A 1176 15.51 9.27 -89.09
CA SER A 1176 15.43 8.65 -90.41
C SER A 1176 16.76 8.77 -91.17
N TYR A 1177 17.54 9.85 -91.02
CA TYR A 1177 18.91 9.93 -91.56
C TYR A 1177 19.90 8.99 -90.84
N ILE A 1178 19.82 8.84 -89.52
CA ILE A 1178 20.66 7.92 -88.73
C ILE A 1178 20.26 6.47 -88.98
N ILE A 1179 18.97 6.16 -89.14
CA ILE A 1179 18.48 4.84 -89.54
C ILE A 1179 18.83 4.55 -91.01
N PHE A 1180 18.83 5.55 -91.90
CA PHE A 1180 19.27 5.40 -93.30
C PHE A 1180 20.79 5.26 -93.39
N ALA A 1181 21.57 5.99 -92.59
CA ALA A 1181 23.02 5.86 -92.48
C ALA A 1181 23.44 4.54 -91.83
N ALA A 1182 22.73 4.09 -90.78
CA ALA A 1182 22.93 2.79 -90.16
C ALA A 1182 22.50 1.64 -91.09
N ASN A 1183 21.45 1.82 -91.91
CA ASN A 1183 21.04 0.85 -92.93
C ASN A 1183 21.96 0.83 -94.17
N GLU A 1184 22.59 1.95 -94.54
CA GLU A 1184 23.62 1.99 -95.60
C GLU A 1184 24.96 1.40 -95.10
N GLU A 1185 25.35 1.62 -93.84
CA GLU A 1185 26.50 0.92 -93.23
C GLU A 1185 26.27 -0.59 -93.04
N THR A 1186 25.06 -1.03 -92.68
CA THR A 1186 24.74 -2.49 -92.61
C THR A 1186 24.47 -3.13 -93.97
N ARG A 1187 24.13 -2.37 -95.03
CA ARG A 1187 24.11 -2.88 -96.42
C ARG A 1187 25.51 -2.99 -97.04
N ALA A 1188 26.49 -2.21 -96.61
CA ALA A 1188 27.88 -2.31 -97.05
C ALA A 1188 28.67 -3.45 -96.36
N ALA A 1189 28.32 -3.83 -95.13
CA ALA A 1189 29.07 -4.83 -94.35
C ALA A 1189 28.63 -6.31 -94.53
N ARG A 1190 27.69 -6.62 -95.43
CA ARG A 1190 27.23 -8.00 -95.71
C ARG A 1190 27.54 -8.51 -97.14
N ILE A 1191 28.68 -8.09 -97.71
CA ILE A 1191 29.32 -8.75 -98.85
C ILE A 1191 30.72 -9.28 -98.44
N ARG A 1192 30.76 -10.58 -98.15
CA ARG A 1192 31.86 -11.56 -98.31
C ARG A 1192 33.34 -11.12 -98.18
N ARG A 1193 33.98 -11.72 -97.17
CA ARG A 1193 35.26 -12.48 -97.16
C ARG A 1193 36.53 -11.83 -97.73
N GLY A 1194 37.51 -11.66 -96.83
CA GLY A 1194 38.93 -11.84 -97.12
C GLY A 1194 39.85 -11.15 -96.11
N ALA A 1195 40.40 -11.93 -95.15
CA ALA A 1195 41.67 -11.81 -94.42
C ALA A 1195 42.21 -10.40 -94.02
N GLY A 1196 42.64 -10.11 -92.81
CA GLY A 1196 42.97 -10.93 -91.64
C GLY A 1196 43.58 -10.05 -90.53
N GLU A 1197 43.66 -10.65 -89.35
CA GLU A 1197 44.57 -10.43 -88.21
C GLU A 1197 44.79 -9.02 -87.62
N GLY A 1198 44.57 -8.93 -86.31
CA GLY A 1198 45.40 -8.15 -85.38
C GLY A 1198 44.65 -7.11 -84.54
N ASP A 1199 44.47 -7.42 -83.25
CA ASP A 1199 44.74 -6.55 -82.08
C ASP A 1199 44.01 -5.19 -81.96
N ASP A 1200 43.52 -4.71 -80.81
CA ASP A 1200 43.39 -5.22 -79.44
C ASP A 1200 42.61 -4.15 -78.63
N VAL A 1201 42.07 -4.56 -77.47
CA VAL A 1201 41.71 -3.79 -76.26
C VAL A 1201 41.05 -2.37 -76.32
N GLY A 1202 39.82 -2.32 -75.78
CA GLY A 1202 39.57 -1.68 -74.49
C GLY A 1202 39.07 -0.23 -74.45
N ALA A 1203 37.78 -0.02 -74.11
CA ALA A 1203 37.36 0.75 -72.92
C ALA A 1203 35.82 0.85 -72.78
N ALA A 1204 35.42 1.02 -71.52
CA ALA A 1204 34.14 0.79 -70.86
C ALA A 1204 32.86 1.46 -71.40
N ALA A 1205 31.78 0.69 -71.31
CA ALA A 1205 30.40 1.17 -71.18
C ALA A 1205 30.15 1.68 -69.75
N CYS A 1206 29.53 2.87 -69.63
CA CYS A 1206 28.46 3.26 -68.67
C CYS A 1206 28.44 4.79 -68.45
N LYS A 1207 27.38 5.45 -68.92
CA LYS A 1207 26.38 6.09 -68.04
C LYS A 1207 25.11 6.38 -68.81
#